data_AF-A0A7S3DXD3-F1
#
_entry.id   AF-A0A7S3DXD3-F1
#
_cell.length_a   1.000
_cell.length_b   1.000
_cell.length_c   1.000
_cell.angle_alpha   90.00
_cell.angle_beta   90.00
_cell.angle_gamma   90.00
#
_symmetry.space_group_name_H-M   'P 1'
#
loop_
_entity.id
_entity.type
_entity.pdbx_description
1 polymer ?
#
loop_
_entity_poly.entity_id
_entity_poly.type
_entity_poly.pdbx_seq_one_letter_code
_entity_poly.pdbx_strand_id
1 'polypeptide(L)'
;MDSSSAEKSSNTGTDIGSSREIVMDEAVPEPQDVEAPSSAPRSGGYSSFTKWGIALASAGVIATSVSVPIALKNNSSSSSTADLNYTSPFEGAEEKLPLLSDDVLEGYQTKEEFMAAFELMAEAHLNGVVARNVGDQNYANFANMNVFVDEFEGDVVMMDSAAAPREQPLTGAASDGAEKVNDYDTNNQEEGVSEGDKAVSNGDVAIAAYGDSIVGWKVSDGTELLRMELEPTTGYSKPRVNTLMLQGNLLIAAVGGYGYAAQQETPRVLSAYKGTRILVYDISNIGQDKTSLELLAQRDVNGDFVTIRAIGDQIYFVLNSQINLYHFLVDPFERYRNPELESLDADAYSNKVREMAQATTIPEFVQRATDEILECGEMPRLVALNRWTTDEQSDPSMEHFLYNQGIAQSMVMVVSFDLQELISENPEPLECLKVSGSFFPTSAWDVDVYAAPDTMIMAIRGYDFSATRQMSIDSTYMVAFDLTADSVVPKAYGNVEGYVLDQYSFRVEGNVLEMATTIREQWMWILAEPVGLRHLQEGRPIIQNIPATENYVITMALDGAERQMQELDRLKLGKEGEVFTTVRFYPDLAYAVTFRQMDPFYVLNTEDPNNLVIDGILDNITGWSSYLEPMNDANTEMLAIGQEANQWGGALGLSIAVFDAKNLTDVKMSARHIVESSTEVWSDSEGLRNKNAIRFNAPSGRLILPLSLGSNQGNYRGFRVYAVETESITEVKGCGIDLSDTYDVYGYSSRSLEPRSMIIDGRFMAMMGDTVVMKDLFSCQEYWRLPL
;
A
#
# COMPACT_ATOMS: atom_id res chain seq x y z
N MET A 1 -33.73 -56.86 8.98
CA MET A 1 -35.14 -57.26 9.04
C MET A 1 -35.84 -56.53 7.92
N ASP A 2 -36.33 -57.30 6.94
CA ASP A 2 -37.32 -57.04 5.87
C ASP A 2 -37.32 -55.68 5.15
N SER A 3 -37.32 -55.55 3.81
CA SER A 3 -37.61 -56.46 2.67
C SER A 3 -37.16 -55.73 1.39
N SER A 4 -36.26 -56.27 0.56
CA SER A 4 -36.52 -56.87 -0.78
C SER A 4 -37.54 -56.09 -1.67
N SER A 5 -37.33 -55.77 -2.95
CA SER A 5 -36.76 -56.58 -4.05
C SER A 5 -36.72 -55.80 -5.39
N ALA A 6 -35.82 -56.25 -6.29
CA ALA A 6 -35.90 -56.39 -7.77
C ALA A 6 -36.10 -55.13 -8.65
N GLU A 7 -35.24 -54.76 -9.62
CA GLU A 7 -34.59 -55.42 -10.79
C GLU A 7 -35.20 -54.96 -12.14
N LYS A 8 -34.31 -54.43 -13.00
CA LYS A 8 -34.20 -54.61 -14.48
C LYS A 8 -35.23 -54.02 -15.47
N SER A 9 -34.71 -53.04 -16.21
CA SER A 9 -34.42 -53.01 -17.66
C SER A 9 -35.51 -52.86 -18.73
N SER A 10 -35.13 -52.01 -19.71
CA SER A 10 -35.32 -52.03 -21.18
C SER A 10 -36.58 -51.43 -21.82
N ASN A 11 -36.36 -50.25 -22.42
CA ASN A 11 -36.57 -49.85 -23.83
C ASN A 11 -37.69 -50.47 -24.69
N THR A 12 -38.58 -49.60 -25.18
CA THR A 12 -39.17 -49.42 -26.55
C THR A 12 -40.30 -48.39 -26.37
N GLY A 13 -40.55 -47.31 -27.12
CA GLY A 13 -40.42 -47.02 -28.55
C GLY A 13 -41.74 -46.35 -29.00
N THR A 14 -41.63 -45.17 -29.63
CA THR A 14 -42.57 -44.48 -30.56
C THR A 14 -43.89 -43.80 -30.08
N ASP A 15 -43.82 -42.46 -30.04
CA ASP A 15 -44.42 -41.49 -31.00
C ASP A 15 -45.88 -40.96 -30.88
N ILE A 16 -46.02 -39.71 -31.36
CA ILE A 16 -47.21 -38.91 -31.76
C ILE A 16 -47.85 -37.94 -30.74
N GLY A 17 -47.45 -36.66 -30.82
CA GLY A 17 -48.29 -35.60 -31.42
C GLY A 17 -49.32 -34.81 -30.57
N SER A 18 -49.09 -33.49 -30.54
CA SER A 18 -50.05 -32.39 -30.84
C SER A 18 -50.50 -31.42 -29.73
N SER A 19 -50.15 -30.14 -29.99
CA SER A 19 -51.00 -28.93 -30.05
C SER A 19 -51.47 -28.19 -28.78
N ARG A 20 -51.11 -26.87 -28.76
CA ARG A 20 -51.95 -25.64 -28.56
C ARG A 20 -52.78 -25.54 -27.25
N GLU A 21 -53.06 -24.41 -26.61
CA GLU A 21 -52.82 -22.95 -26.66
C GLU A 21 -53.70 -22.40 -25.49
N ILE A 22 -53.52 -21.13 -25.07
CA ILE A 22 -54.58 -20.22 -24.51
C ILE A 22 -55.05 -20.51 -23.05
N VAL A 23 -55.45 -19.62 -22.11
CA VAL A 23 -55.48 -18.16 -21.80
C VAL A 23 -56.35 -18.02 -20.50
N MET A 24 -56.16 -16.93 -19.72
CA MET A 24 -57.07 -16.33 -18.68
C MET A 24 -57.39 -17.18 -17.42
N ASP A 25 -57.72 -16.67 -16.23
CA ASP A 25 -58.47 -15.46 -15.85
C ASP A 25 -58.35 -15.12 -14.32
N GLU A 26 -58.91 -13.96 -13.96
CA GLU A 26 -59.08 -13.22 -12.67
C GLU A 26 -59.71 -14.03 -11.49
N ALA A 27 -59.87 -13.60 -10.21
CA ALA A 27 -60.17 -12.32 -9.53
C ALA A 27 -59.90 -12.45 -7.98
N VAL A 28 -59.37 -11.47 -7.22
CA VAL A 28 -59.95 -10.30 -6.45
C VAL A 28 -61.00 -10.65 -5.34
N PRO A 29 -60.87 -10.12 -4.09
CA PRO A 29 -61.59 -8.90 -3.67
C PRO A 29 -60.83 -7.85 -2.80
N GLU A 30 -61.31 -6.61 -2.91
CA GLU A 30 -61.00 -5.27 -2.34
C GLU A 30 -61.78 -4.95 -1.01
N PRO A 31 -61.85 -3.71 -0.43
CA PRO A 31 -60.97 -2.50 -0.38
C PRO A 31 -60.92 -1.75 1.01
N GLN A 32 -60.14 -0.65 1.15
CA GLN A 32 -60.62 0.74 1.41
C GLN A 32 -59.50 1.78 1.73
N ASP A 33 -59.37 2.77 0.83
CA ASP A 33 -59.10 4.24 0.91
C ASP A 33 -57.96 4.80 1.81
N VAL A 34 -57.07 5.74 1.41
CA VAL A 34 -57.29 7.10 0.86
C VAL A 34 -55.99 7.71 0.21
N GLU A 35 -56.16 8.30 -0.97
CA GLU A 35 -55.48 9.43 -1.70
C GLU A 35 -53.94 9.57 -1.91
N ALA A 36 -53.56 9.60 -3.20
CA ALA A 36 -52.30 10.10 -3.84
C ALA A 36 -52.50 11.56 -4.37
N PRO A 37 -51.65 12.25 -5.19
CA PRO A 37 -50.72 11.80 -6.27
C PRO A 37 -49.40 12.65 -6.37
N SER A 38 -48.48 12.63 -7.35
CA SER A 38 -48.49 12.32 -8.80
C SER A 38 -47.03 12.14 -9.31
N SER A 39 -46.64 10.97 -9.82
CA SER A 39 -46.46 10.60 -11.25
C SER A 39 -45.27 11.21 -12.03
N ALA A 40 -44.32 10.34 -12.40
CA ALA A 40 -43.35 10.43 -13.51
C ALA A 40 -44.07 10.31 -14.90
N PRO A 41 -43.46 9.96 -16.06
CA PRO A 41 -42.06 9.97 -16.58
C PRO A 41 -41.96 10.52 -18.04
N ARG A 42 -40.78 10.50 -18.70
CA ARG A 42 -40.53 9.87 -20.04
C ARG A 42 -39.26 10.36 -20.80
N SER A 43 -38.48 9.37 -21.24
CA SER A 43 -37.71 9.19 -22.49
C SER A 43 -37.53 10.32 -23.53
N GLY A 44 -36.29 10.43 -24.07
CA GLY A 44 -36.06 10.50 -25.53
C GLY A 44 -35.06 11.55 -26.03
N GLY A 45 -34.08 11.11 -26.84
CA GLY A 45 -33.72 11.82 -28.09
C GLY A 45 -32.37 12.56 -28.14
N TYR A 46 -31.41 11.96 -28.85
CA TYR A 46 -30.33 12.66 -29.56
C TYR A 46 -30.90 13.75 -30.50
N SER A 47 -30.38 14.99 -30.47
CA SER A 47 -30.16 15.78 -31.69
C SER A 47 -29.35 17.08 -31.49
N SER A 48 -28.42 17.27 -32.44
CA SER A 48 -27.99 18.52 -33.08
C SER A 48 -27.20 19.59 -32.31
N PHE A 49 -25.91 19.62 -32.64
CA PHE A 49 -25.11 20.81 -32.96
C PHE A 49 -25.93 22.04 -33.40
N THR A 50 -25.68 23.19 -32.76
CA THR A 50 -25.87 24.49 -33.42
C THR A 50 -24.69 25.41 -33.14
N LYS A 51 -24.02 25.78 -34.23
CA LYS A 51 -22.95 26.77 -34.34
C LYS A 51 -23.38 28.14 -33.82
N TRP A 52 -22.51 28.80 -33.06
CA TRP A 52 -22.33 30.26 -33.13
C TRP A 52 -20.83 30.54 -33.25
N GLY A 53 -20.42 30.91 -34.46
CA GLY A 53 -19.15 31.59 -34.70
C GLY A 53 -19.38 33.09 -34.74
N ILE A 54 -18.39 33.85 -34.27
CA ILE A 54 -18.01 35.25 -34.52
C ILE A 54 -16.87 35.53 -33.52
N ALA A 55 -15.77 36.22 -33.77
CA ALA A 55 -14.97 36.54 -34.94
C ALA A 55 -13.64 37.04 -34.34
N LEU A 56 -12.51 36.55 -34.85
CA LEU A 56 -11.19 37.09 -34.50
C LEU A 56 -11.07 38.52 -35.06
N ALA A 57 -10.75 39.48 -34.18
CA ALA A 57 -10.24 40.79 -34.57
C ALA A 57 -8.91 41.02 -33.86
N SER A 58 -7.85 41.02 -34.66
CA SER A 58 -6.48 41.34 -34.31
C SER A 58 -6.29 42.86 -34.15
N ALA A 59 -5.66 43.28 -33.06
CA ALA A 59 -4.95 44.56 -32.97
C ALA A 59 -3.89 44.47 -31.86
N GLY A 60 -2.61 44.42 -32.25
CA GLY A 60 -1.51 44.60 -31.31
C GLY A 60 -1.31 46.07 -30.97
N VAL A 61 -0.76 46.39 -29.79
CA VAL A 61 0.05 47.60 -29.52
C VAL A 61 0.85 47.40 -28.22
N ILE A 62 2.17 47.36 -28.38
CA ILE A 62 3.25 48.10 -27.69
C ILE A 62 3.27 48.12 -26.15
N ALA A 63 4.35 47.52 -25.62
CA ALA A 63 4.87 47.75 -24.28
C ALA A 63 5.40 49.18 -24.11
N THR A 64 4.96 49.87 -23.06
CA THR A 64 5.71 51.00 -22.47
C THR A 64 5.62 50.90 -20.95
N SER A 65 6.76 50.65 -20.33
CA SER A 65 6.99 50.78 -18.90
C SER A 65 6.89 52.26 -18.49
N VAL A 66 6.05 52.54 -17.50
CA VAL A 66 6.08 53.82 -16.77
C VAL A 66 6.14 53.49 -15.29
N SER A 67 7.32 53.70 -14.71
CA SER A 67 7.56 53.71 -13.28
C SER A 67 7.09 55.03 -12.68
N VAL A 68 6.16 54.98 -11.73
CA VAL A 68 5.81 56.12 -10.87
C VAL A 68 6.05 55.70 -9.41
N PRO A 69 6.95 56.38 -8.67
CA PRO A 69 7.13 56.13 -7.25
C PRO A 69 6.06 56.90 -6.48
N ILE A 70 5.11 56.19 -5.87
CA ILE A 70 4.18 56.79 -4.92
C ILE A 70 4.60 56.34 -3.52
N ALA A 71 5.32 57.22 -2.84
CA ALA A 71 5.50 57.17 -1.39
C ALA A 71 4.13 57.33 -0.71
N LEU A 72 3.69 56.32 0.03
CA LEU A 72 2.57 56.45 0.95
C LEU A 72 3.05 56.25 2.39
N LYS A 73 2.92 57.36 3.11
CA LYS A 73 3.08 57.56 4.54
C LYS A 73 2.61 56.38 5.38
N ASN A 74 3.45 56.03 6.35
CA ASN A 74 3.05 55.43 7.63
C ASN A 74 1.79 56.14 8.16
N ASN A 75 0.69 55.40 8.20
CA ASN A 75 -0.41 55.71 9.10
C ASN A 75 -0.74 54.42 9.84
N SER A 76 -0.21 54.35 11.06
CA SER A 76 -0.69 53.49 12.12
C SER A 76 -2.15 53.82 12.39
N SER A 77 -3.06 53.03 11.81
CA SER A 77 -4.45 52.97 12.26
C SER A 77 -4.82 51.50 12.35
N SER A 78 -4.85 51.04 13.60
CA SER A 78 -5.53 49.83 14.05
C SER A 78 -6.86 49.65 13.32
N SER A 79 -6.93 48.72 12.37
CA SER A 79 -8.18 48.24 11.81
C SER A 79 -8.40 46.83 12.32
N SER A 80 -9.32 46.72 13.28
CA SER A 80 -9.81 45.47 13.85
C SER A 80 -10.30 44.54 12.74
N THR A 81 -9.57 43.45 12.53
CA THR A 81 -10.14 42.15 12.20
C THR A 81 -11.28 41.88 13.18
N ALA A 82 -12.36 41.23 12.74
CA ALA A 82 -13.24 40.58 13.71
C ALA A 82 -12.44 39.41 14.26
N ASP A 83 -11.56 39.71 15.22
CA ASP A 83 -10.83 38.76 16.02
C ASP A 83 -11.87 37.84 16.64
N LEU A 84 -11.83 36.55 16.31
CA LEU A 84 -12.28 35.57 17.27
C LEU A 84 -11.32 35.71 18.45
N ASN A 85 -11.68 36.61 19.38
CA ASN A 85 -11.00 36.82 20.66
C ASN A 85 -11.23 35.60 21.55
N TYR A 86 -10.76 34.42 21.14
CA TYR A 86 -10.59 33.32 22.07
C TYR A 86 -9.09 33.14 22.29
N THR A 87 -8.70 32.99 23.54
CA THR A 87 -7.30 32.73 23.89
C THR A 87 -7.05 31.25 23.77
N SER A 88 -6.04 30.85 23.00
CA SER A 88 -5.61 29.45 22.94
C SER A 88 -5.38 28.90 24.35
N PRO A 89 -5.98 27.75 24.72
CA PRO A 89 -5.82 27.21 26.05
C PRO A 89 -4.38 26.77 26.30
N PHE A 90 -3.56 26.47 25.30
CA PHE A 90 -2.17 26.08 25.49
C PHE A 90 -1.24 26.93 24.61
N GLU A 91 -1.04 28.18 24.99
CA GLU A 91 -0.24 29.15 24.23
C GLU A 91 1.22 28.69 24.05
N GLY A 92 1.66 28.67 22.79
CA GLY A 92 3.02 28.28 22.39
C GLY A 92 3.35 26.80 22.55
N ALA A 93 2.37 25.90 22.74
CA ALA A 93 2.63 24.46 22.85
C ALA A 93 3.29 23.89 21.57
N GLU A 94 2.75 24.26 20.40
CA GLU A 94 3.30 23.88 19.08
C GLU A 94 4.69 24.46 18.85
N GLU A 95 4.90 25.73 19.18
CA GLU A 95 6.20 26.42 19.04
C GLU A 95 7.31 25.83 19.92
N LYS A 96 6.96 25.16 21.03
CA LYS A 96 7.92 24.50 21.92
C LYS A 96 8.38 23.14 21.41
N LEU A 97 7.66 22.54 20.45
CA LEU A 97 8.13 21.33 19.80
C LEU A 97 9.23 21.68 18.80
N PRO A 98 10.34 20.91 18.79
CA PRO A 98 11.47 21.22 17.93
C PRO A 98 11.10 21.05 16.45
N LEU A 99 11.78 21.81 15.61
CA LEU A 99 11.85 21.54 14.18
C LEU A 99 12.57 20.21 13.94
N LEU A 100 12.27 19.58 12.81
CA LEU A 100 12.98 18.39 12.37
C LEU A 100 14.43 18.76 12.04
N SER A 101 15.37 18.10 12.71
CA SER A 101 16.80 18.42 12.79
C SER A 101 17.62 17.15 13.12
N ASP A 102 18.95 17.21 13.07
CA ASP A 102 19.80 16.10 13.55
C ASP A 102 19.61 15.82 15.04
N ASP A 103 19.42 16.86 15.85
CA ASP A 103 19.21 16.74 17.30
C ASP A 103 18.04 15.82 17.65
N VAL A 104 16.93 15.85 16.88
CA VAL A 104 15.78 14.98 17.14
C VAL A 104 16.02 13.51 16.78
N LEU A 105 17.04 13.20 15.98
CA LEU A 105 17.42 11.81 15.67
C LEU A 105 18.08 11.09 16.85
N GLU A 106 18.62 11.83 17.83
CA GLU A 106 19.20 11.27 19.05
C GLU A 106 18.11 10.70 19.99
N GLY A 107 16.87 11.13 19.80
CA GLY A 107 15.71 10.60 20.51
C GLY A 107 15.66 10.96 22.00
N TYR A 108 14.89 10.18 22.75
CA TYR A 108 14.68 10.38 24.19
C TYR A 108 15.68 9.57 25.02
N GLN A 109 16.37 10.24 25.95
CA GLN A 109 17.30 9.58 26.87
C GLN A 109 16.60 9.16 28.18
N THR A 110 15.52 9.86 28.54
CA THR A 110 14.76 9.61 29.77
C THR A 110 13.26 9.56 29.53
N LYS A 111 12.53 8.97 30.48
CA LYS A 111 11.05 8.94 30.45
C LYS A 111 10.48 10.34 30.62
N GLU A 112 11.13 11.15 31.45
CA GLU A 112 10.71 12.51 31.74
C GLU A 112 10.77 13.42 30.50
N GLU A 113 11.81 13.27 29.67
CA GLU A 113 11.91 13.95 28.38
C GLU A 113 10.78 13.53 27.43
N PHE A 114 10.51 12.23 27.32
CA PHE A 114 9.42 11.70 26.51
C PHE A 114 8.05 12.23 26.98
N MET A 115 7.79 12.15 28.29
CA MET A 115 6.55 12.60 28.89
C MET A 115 6.31 14.09 28.65
N ALA A 116 7.35 14.93 28.81
CA ALA A 116 7.26 16.37 28.54
C ALA A 116 6.95 16.67 27.06
N ALA A 117 7.56 15.93 26.13
CA ALA A 117 7.27 16.08 24.71
C ALA A 117 5.84 15.63 24.35
N PHE A 118 5.36 14.52 24.93
CA PHE A 118 4.00 14.03 24.74
C PHE A 118 2.95 14.95 25.38
N GLU A 119 3.26 15.62 26.48
CA GLU A 119 2.43 16.68 27.07
C GLU A 119 2.27 17.84 26.09
N LEU A 120 3.37 18.35 25.52
CA LEU A 120 3.34 19.41 24.50
C LEU A 120 2.54 19.00 23.25
N MET A 121 2.71 17.76 22.78
CA MET A 121 1.92 17.22 21.66
C MET A 121 0.43 17.17 21.99
N ALA A 122 0.05 16.72 23.20
CA ALA A 122 -1.34 16.67 23.62
C ALA A 122 -1.95 18.08 23.74
N GLU A 123 -1.21 19.03 24.30
CA GLU A 123 -1.59 20.45 24.37
C GLU A 123 -1.82 21.05 22.97
N ALA A 124 -0.92 20.77 22.01
CA ALA A 124 -1.05 21.19 20.61
C ALA A 124 -2.33 20.64 19.96
N HIS A 125 -2.60 19.33 20.08
CA HIS A 125 -3.85 18.76 19.56
C HIS A 125 -5.10 19.37 20.19
N LEU A 126 -5.07 19.64 21.49
CA LEU A 126 -6.20 20.24 22.19
C LEU A 126 -6.47 21.68 21.76
N ASN A 127 -5.43 22.45 21.40
CA ASN A 127 -5.62 23.76 20.79
C ASN A 127 -6.50 23.65 19.53
N GLY A 128 -6.23 22.66 18.68
CA GLY A 128 -7.02 22.43 17.48
C GLY A 128 -8.46 21.99 17.75
N VAL A 129 -8.66 21.10 18.73
CA VAL A 129 -10.00 20.70 19.18
C VAL A 129 -10.80 21.90 19.68
N VAL A 130 -10.14 22.80 20.42
CA VAL A 130 -10.78 23.99 20.97
C VAL A 130 -11.12 24.99 19.90
N ALA A 131 -10.18 25.30 19.01
CA ALA A 131 -10.36 26.19 17.86
C ALA A 131 -11.59 25.80 17.03
N ARG A 132 -11.69 24.51 16.69
CA ARG A 132 -12.84 23.92 16.01
C ARG A 132 -14.14 24.11 16.79
N ASN A 133 -14.14 23.78 18.07
CA ASN A 133 -15.35 23.81 18.90
C ASN A 133 -15.84 25.23 19.24
N VAL A 134 -14.99 26.25 19.20
CA VAL A 134 -15.41 27.65 19.42
C VAL A 134 -15.84 28.37 18.14
N GLY A 135 -15.83 27.67 17.00
CA GLY A 135 -16.30 28.19 15.73
C GLY A 135 -15.29 29.05 14.99
N ASP A 136 -13.98 28.79 15.18
CA ASP A 136 -12.97 29.34 14.29
C ASP A 136 -13.20 28.83 12.87
N GLN A 137 -13.59 29.75 11.97
CA GLN A 137 -13.91 29.43 10.59
C GLN A 137 -12.69 28.92 9.80
N ASN A 138 -11.48 29.21 10.27
CA ASN A 138 -10.27 28.60 9.73
C ASN A 138 -10.22 27.09 10.04
N TYR A 139 -10.74 26.65 11.20
CA TYR A 139 -10.80 25.24 11.62
C TYR A 139 -12.09 24.50 11.22
N ALA A 140 -13.23 25.20 11.23
CA ALA A 140 -14.56 24.62 11.00
C ALA A 140 -14.78 24.11 9.56
N ASN A 141 -14.00 24.60 8.59
CA ASN A 141 -14.02 24.12 7.22
C ASN A 141 -13.25 22.80 7.03
N PHE A 142 -12.40 22.39 7.98
CA PHE A 142 -11.53 21.20 7.84
C PHE A 142 -11.92 20.02 8.73
N ALA A 143 -12.60 20.25 9.84
CA ALA A 143 -13.13 19.14 10.66
C ALA A 143 -14.22 18.30 9.95
N ASN A 144 -14.88 18.89 8.94
CA ASN A 144 -15.78 18.18 8.03
C ASN A 144 -15.04 17.48 6.88
N MET A 145 -13.70 17.54 6.85
CA MET A 145 -12.86 16.69 6.02
C MET A 145 -12.37 15.46 6.80
N ASN A 146 -13.28 14.78 7.51
CA ASN A 146 -13.33 13.34 7.28
C ASN A 146 -13.71 13.18 5.81
N VAL A 147 -12.72 13.32 4.92
CA VAL A 147 -12.88 12.87 3.56
C VAL A 147 -13.02 11.36 3.71
N PHE A 148 -14.26 10.90 3.82
CA PHE A 148 -14.64 9.71 3.08
C PHE A 148 -14.25 10.05 1.65
N VAL A 149 -13.01 9.69 1.31
CA VAL A 149 -12.68 9.43 -0.07
C VAL A 149 -13.50 8.16 -0.30
N ASP A 150 -14.74 8.32 -0.75
CA ASP A 150 -15.19 7.41 -1.79
C ASP A 150 -14.06 7.48 -2.79
N GLU A 151 -13.27 6.40 -2.86
CA GLU A 151 -12.47 6.14 -4.03
C GLU A 151 -13.39 6.49 -5.20
N PHE A 152 -12.99 7.51 -5.97
CA PHE A 152 -13.46 7.55 -7.33
C PHE A 152 -12.84 6.32 -7.99
N GLU A 153 -13.45 5.15 -7.75
CA GLU A 153 -13.65 4.14 -8.77
C GLU A 153 -14.23 4.93 -9.94
N GLY A 154 -13.35 5.37 -10.84
CA GLY A 154 -13.80 5.80 -12.14
C GLY A 154 -14.61 4.64 -12.68
N ASP A 155 -15.93 4.83 -12.81
CA ASP A 155 -16.91 3.86 -13.29
C ASP A 155 -16.31 3.00 -14.42
N VAL A 156 -15.75 1.85 -14.06
CA VAL A 156 -15.52 0.77 -15.02
C VAL A 156 -16.84 0.03 -15.05
N VAL A 157 -17.70 0.50 -15.95
CA VAL A 157 -19.00 -0.10 -16.24
C VAL A 157 -18.81 -1.58 -16.56
N MET A 158 -19.07 -2.44 -15.59
CA MET A 158 -19.24 -3.87 -15.77
C MET A 158 -20.55 -4.09 -16.52
N MET A 159 -20.49 -4.46 -17.80
CA MET A 159 -21.66 -4.82 -18.58
C MET A 159 -21.49 -6.13 -19.36
N ASP A 160 -22.64 -6.79 -19.45
CA ASP A 160 -22.94 -8.20 -19.71
C ASP A 160 -22.87 -8.61 -21.21
N SER A 161 -22.53 -9.90 -21.40
CA SER A 161 -22.66 -10.85 -22.53
C SER A 161 -22.79 -10.45 -24.02
N ALA A 162 -22.02 -11.14 -24.91
CA ALA A 162 -22.50 -12.33 -25.65
C ALA A 162 -21.58 -12.84 -26.82
N ALA A 163 -21.41 -14.18 -26.85
CA ALA A 163 -21.29 -15.12 -28.01
C ALA A 163 -19.94 -15.45 -28.73
N ALA A 164 -19.62 -16.76 -28.67
CA ALA A 164 -18.54 -17.57 -29.28
C ALA A 164 -18.41 -17.54 -30.84
N PRO A 165 -17.39 -18.14 -31.55
CA PRO A 165 -16.64 -19.38 -31.19
C PRO A 165 -15.19 -19.66 -31.71
N ARG A 166 -14.56 -20.65 -31.02
CA ARG A 166 -13.72 -21.82 -31.45
C ARG A 166 -12.29 -21.71 -32.03
N GLU A 167 -11.40 -22.40 -31.28
CA GLU A 167 -10.01 -22.82 -31.49
C GLU A 167 -9.75 -23.85 -32.61
N GLN A 168 -8.47 -23.98 -33.00
CA GLN A 168 -7.82 -25.28 -33.27
C GLN A 168 -6.33 -25.30 -32.82
N PRO A 169 -5.80 -26.45 -32.34
CA PRO A 169 -4.46 -26.56 -31.75
C PRO A 169 -3.38 -27.01 -32.75
N LEU A 170 -2.13 -26.60 -32.52
CA LEU A 170 -0.96 -27.24 -33.13
C LEU A 170 0.11 -27.53 -32.07
N THR A 171 0.56 -28.78 -32.08
CA THR A 171 1.52 -29.42 -31.17
C THR A 171 2.96 -29.17 -31.63
N GLY A 172 3.87 -28.84 -30.70
CA GLY A 172 5.31 -28.84 -30.92
C GLY A 172 6.03 -29.25 -29.64
N ALA A 173 6.83 -30.32 -29.71
CA ALA A 173 7.39 -31.07 -28.59
C ALA A 173 8.67 -30.44 -27.99
N ALA A 174 8.81 -30.57 -26.67
CA ALA A 174 9.97 -30.22 -25.86
C ALA A 174 11.16 -31.19 -26.07
N SER A 175 12.38 -30.70 -25.87
CA SER A 175 13.59 -31.51 -25.73
C SER A 175 14.17 -31.36 -24.33
N ASP A 176 14.36 -32.51 -23.67
CA ASP A 176 14.91 -32.73 -22.33
C ASP A 176 16.36 -32.24 -22.15
N GLY A 177 16.62 -31.67 -20.96
CA GLY A 177 17.97 -31.39 -20.45
C GLY A 177 17.98 -30.49 -19.23
N ALA A 178 17.27 -30.84 -18.15
CA ALA A 178 17.21 -30.03 -16.94
C ALA A 178 18.41 -30.31 -16.01
N GLU A 179 19.29 -29.33 -15.84
CA GLU A 179 19.99 -29.13 -14.57
C GLU A 179 18.96 -29.02 -13.42
N LYS A 180 19.39 -29.20 -12.16
CA LYS A 180 18.52 -29.01 -10.98
C LYS A 180 18.13 -27.53 -10.86
N VAL A 181 17.13 -27.10 -11.62
CA VAL A 181 16.56 -25.75 -11.55
C VAL A 181 15.83 -25.61 -10.21
N ASN A 182 16.28 -24.65 -9.39
CA ASN A 182 15.69 -24.31 -8.10
C ASN A 182 15.46 -22.80 -8.06
N ASP A 183 14.28 -22.40 -7.60
CA ASP A 183 13.83 -21.03 -7.43
C ASP A 183 12.57 -21.03 -6.54
N TYR A 184 12.80 -21.03 -5.23
CA TYR A 184 11.76 -21.12 -4.21
C TYR A 184 11.88 -20.03 -3.13
N ASP A 185 12.77 -19.06 -3.34
CA ASP A 185 12.92 -17.88 -2.49
C ASP A 185 11.75 -16.90 -2.69
N THR A 186 11.60 -15.91 -1.82
CA THR A 186 10.40 -15.07 -1.71
C THR A 186 10.33 -13.88 -2.69
N ASN A 187 11.13 -13.89 -3.77
CA ASN A 187 11.22 -12.78 -4.74
C ASN A 187 11.70 -11.46 -4.08
N ASN A 188 12.85 -11.54 -3.42
CA ASN A 188 13.49 -10.43 -2.70
C ASN A 188 13.88 -9.31 -3.66
N GLN A 189 13.73 -8.06 -3.23
CA GLN A 189 14.13 -6.88 -4.00
C GLN A 189 15.65 -6.70 -4.06
N GLU A 190 16.33 -6.86 -2.92
CA GLU A 190 17.77 -6.58 -2.77
C GLU A 190 18.57 -7.86 -2.46
N GLU A 191 19.75 -7.96 -3.04
CA GLU A 191 20.67 -9.06 -2.74
C GLU A 191 21.15 -8.97 -1.27
N GLY A 192 21.13 -10.11 -0.56
CA GLY A 192 21.52 -10.18 0.85
C GLY A 192 20.44 -9.74 1.84
N VAL A 193 19.26 -9.32 1.37
CA VAL A 193 18.11 -8.97 2.20
C VAL A 193 16.97 -9.95 1.93
N SER A 194 16.60 -10.76 2.92
CA SER A 194 15.47 -11.69 2.80
C SER A 194 14.16 -11.04 3.26
N GLU A 195 13.09 -11.25 2.49
CA GLU A 195 11.74 -10.78 2.79
C GLU A 195 10.84 -11.96 3.22
N GLY A 196 9.87 -11.69 4.08
CA GLY A 196 8.86 -12.69 4.46
C GLY A 196 7.77 -12.84 3.40
N ASP A 197 7.17 -14.02 3.32
CA ASP A 197 6.05 -14.32 2.42
C ASP A 197 5.02 -15.28 3.08
N LYS A 198 3.92 -15.55 2.40
CA LYS A 198 2.88 -16.49 2.86
C LYS A 198 3.24 -17.95 2.62
N ALA A 199 4.25 -18.23 1.81
CA ALA A 199 4.76 -19.57 1.60
C ALA A 199 6.29 -19.55 1.54
N VAL A 200 6.93 -20.49 2.24
CA VAL A 200 8.39 -20.62 2.33
C VAL A 200 8.80 -22.07 2.15
N SER A 201 10.02 -22.31 1.67
CA SER A 201 10.57 -23.65 1.49
C SER A 201 12.08 -23.69 1.68
N ASN A 202 12.59 -24.85 2.13
CA ASN A 202 14.01 -25.18 2.11
C ASN A 202 14.37 -26.22 1.02
N GLY A 203 13.47 -26.45 0.06
CA GLY A 203 13.63 -27.45 -1.00
C GLY A 203 13.14 -28.86 -0.63
N ASP A 204 13.21 -29.26 0.64
CA ASP A 204 12.68 -30.56 1.10
C ASP A 204 11.25 -30.45 1.64
N VAL A 205 10.96 -29.32 2.30
CA VAL A 205 9.68 -29.02 2.95
C VAL A 205 9.20 -27.66 2.46
N ALA A 206 7.90 -27.56 2.19
CA ALA A 206 7.22 -26.29 1.95
C ALA A 206 6.22 -26.05 3.08
N ILE A 207 6.14 -24.80 3.54
CA ILE A 207 5.27 -24.35 4.64
C ILE A 207 4.51 -23.13 4.14
N ALA A 208 3.21 -23.07 4.41
CA ALA A 208 2.36 -21.96 3.99
C ALA A 208 1.35 -21.54 5.06
N ALA A 209 0.98 -20.27 5.00
CA ALA A 209 -0.14 -19.69 5.71
C ALA A 209 -1.46 -20.14 5.05
N TYR A 210 -2.33 -20.76 5.83
CA TYR A 210 -3.66 -21.20 5.41
C TYR A 210 -4.71 -20.60 6.36
N GLY A 211 -4.97 -19.32 6.17
CA GLY A 211 -5.88 -18.56 7.03
C GLY A 211 -5.37 -18.39 8.47
N ASP A 212 -6.06 -19.05 9.40
CA ASP A 212 -5.75 -19.12 10.82
C ASP A 212 -4.80 -20.28 11.18
N SER A 213 -4.21 -20.93 10.18
CA SER A 213 -3.38 -22.13 10.35
C SER A 213 -2.05 -22.03 9.61
N ILE A 214 -1.04 -22.72 10.11
CA ILE A 214 0.22 -22.99 9.40
C ILE A 214 0.21 -24.44 8.96
N VAL A 215 0.36 -24.67 7.66
CA VAL A 215 0.39 -26.00 7.04
C VAL A 215 1.73 -26.25 6.38
N GLY A 216 2.15 -27.51 6.28
CA GLY A 216 3.38 -27.85 5.60
C GLY A 216 3.39 -29.28 5.07
N TRP A 217 4.12 -29.49 3.98
CA TRP A 217 4.17 -30.76 3.27
C TRP A 217 5.56 -31.05 2.73
N LYS A 218 5.80 -32.33 2.47
CA LYS A 218 7.03 -32.80 1.86
C LYS A 218 7.02 -32.53 0.36
N VAL A 219 8.04 -31.86 -0.15
CA VAL A 219 8.12 -31.47 -1.57
C VAL A 219 8.17 -32.69 -2.50
N SER A 220 8.78 -33.79 -2.05
CA SER A 220 9.01 -34.96 -2.90
C SER A 220 7.74 -35.69 -3.34
N ASP A 221 6.73 -35.76 -2.47
CA ASP A 221 5.54 -36.61 -2.64
C ASP A 221 4.21 -35.98 -2.18
N GLY A 222 4.23 -34.74 -1.67
CA GLY A 222 3.03 -34.03 -1.22
C GLY A 222 2.46 -34.56 0.09
N THR A 223 3.19 -35.39 0.84
CA THR A 223 2.75 -35.86 2.16
C THR A 223 2.63 -34.66 3.10
N GLU A 224 1.44 -34.42 3.66
CA GLU A 224 1.23 -33.43 4.71
C GLU A 224 2.07 -33.80 5.94
N LEU A 225 2.93 -32.88 6.38
CA LEU A 225 3.82 -33.05 7.53
C LEU A 225 3.35 -32.25 8.74
N LEU A 226 2.64 -31.14 8.50
CA LEU A 226 2.28 -30.16 9.52
C LEU A 226 0.90 -29.58 9.22
N ARG A 227 0.08 -29.51 10.26
CA ARG A 227 -1.11 -28.65 10.32
C ARG A 227 -1.28 -28.15 11.73
N MET A 228 -1.01 -26.87 11.92
CA MET A 228 -1.09 -26.19 13.20
C MET A 228 -2.15 -25.10 13.09
N GLU A 229 -3.29 -25.31 13.74
CA GLU A 229 -4.27 -24.25 13.94
C GLU A 229 -3.76 -23.29 15.02
N LEU A 230 -3.84 -21.99 14.77
CA LEU A 230 -3.47 -20.97 15.75
C LEU A 230 -4.70 -20.64 16.60
N GLU A 231 -4.53 -20.75 17.91
CA GLU A 231 -5.61 -20.47 18.85
C GLU A 231 -5.77 -18.95 19.05
N PRO A 232 -7.01 -18.42 19.04
CA PRO A 232 -7.27 -17.04 19.45
C PRO A 232 -7.01 -16.87 20.95
N THR A 233 -6.52 -15.70 21.37
CA THR A 233 -6.34 -15.40 22.81
C THR A 233 -7.67 -15.26 23.54
N THR A 234 -8.69 -14.76 22.85
CA THR A 234 -10.04 -14.53 23.36
C THR A 234 -10.99 -14.58 22.16
N GLY A 235 -12.18 -15.18 22.29
CA GLY A 235 -13.06 -15.56 21.17
C GLY A 235 -13.66 -14.44 20.29
N TYR A 236 -12.95 -13.33 20.09
CA TYR A 236 -13.36 -12.15 19.33
C TYR A 236 -12.88 -12.17 17.87
N SER A 237 -11.62 -12.49 17.62
CA SER A 237 -11.04 -12.54 16.27
C SER A 237 -10.18 -13.79 16.10
N LYS A 238 -10.35 -14.47 14.97
CA LYS A 238 -9.42 -15.54 14.57
C LYS A 238 -8.05 -14.92 14.24
N PRO A 239 -6.94 -15.54 14.68
CA PRO A 239 -5.62 -15.09 14.28
C PRO A 239 -5.45 -15.18 12.77
N ARG A 240 -4.64 -14.28 12.21
CA ARG A 240 -4.27 -14.28 10.79
C ARG A 240 -2.76 -14.36 10.68
N VAL A 241 -2.26 -15.38 9.98
CA VAL A 241 -0.83 -15.46 9.65
C VAL A 241 -0.54 -14.37 8.62
N ASN A 242 0.15 -13.30 9.02
CA ASN A 242 0.48 -12.17 8.15
C ASN A 242 1.68 -12.48 7.27
N THR A 243 2.70 -13.16 7.79
CA THR A 243 3.87 -13.59 7.02
C THR A 243 4.55 -14.79 7.67
N LEU A 244 5.33 -15.52 6.88
CA LEU A 244 6.26 -16.56 7.24
C LEU A 244 7.64 -16.20 6.68
N MET A 245 8.69 -16.52 7.42
CA MET A 245 10.08 -16.38 6.98
C MET A 245 10.86 -17.60 7.45
N LEU A 246 11.69 -18.15 6.57
CA LEU A 246 12.55 -19.28 6.91
C LEU A 246 14.01 -18.82 6.89
N GLN A 247 14.70 -18.99 8.02
CA GLN A 247 16.13 -18.73 8.18
C GLN A 247 16.82 -19.98 8.70
N GLY A 248 17.50 -20.70 7.82
CA GLY A 248 18.01 -22.04 8.11
C GLY A 248 16.88 -23.00 8.51
N ASN A 249 16.92 -23.49 9.76
CA ASN A 249 15.87 -24.35 10.32
C ASN A 249 14.87 -23.60 11.21
N LEU A 250 14.90 -22.27 11.22
CA LEU A 250 14.02 -21.45 12.02
C LEU A 250 12.91 -20.87 11.16
N LEU A 251 11.67 -21.22 11.50
CA LEU A 251 10.48 -20.61 10.92
C LEU A 251 10.00 -19.48 11.83
N ILE A 252 10.02 -18.26 11.30
CA ILE A 252 9.47 -17.06 11.93
C ILE A 252 8.08 -16.82 11.34
N ALA A 253 7.09 -16.58 12.19
CA ALA A 253 5.73 -16.20 11.77
C ALA A 253 5.30 -14.92 12.47
N ALA A 254 4.75 -13.97 11.68
CA ALA A 254 4.04 -12.82 12.21
C ALA A 254 2.54 -13.09 12.15
N VAL A 255 1.86 -12.99 13.28
CA VAL A 255 0.44 -13.32 13.38
C VAL A 255 -0.33 -12.15 13.96
N GLY A 256 -1.30 -11.63 13.20
CA GLY A 256 -2.20 -10.57 13.64
C GLY A 256 -3.42 -11.11 14.39
N GLY A 257 -4.17 -10.20 15.03
CA GLY A 257 -5.46 -10.50 15.66
C GLY A 257 -5.39 -10.78 17.17
N TYR A 258 -4.23 -10.61 17.81
CA TYR A 258 -4.04 -10.85 19.24
C TYR A 258 -4.27 -9.63 20.13
N GLY A 259 -4.11 -8.41 19.60
CA GLY A 259 -4.26 -7.17 20.37
C GLY A 259 -5.70 -6.78 20.72
N TYR A 260 -6.69 -7.30 19.98
CA TYR A 260 -8.10 -6.93 20.14
C TYR A 260 -8.64 -7.17 21.56
N ALA A 261 -8.21 -8.26 22.19
CA ALA A 261 -8.57 -8.59 23.56
C ALA A 261 -8.17 -7.49 24.55
N ALA A 262 -6.94 -7.01 24.42
CA ALA A 262 -6.33 -6.03 25.32
C ALA A 262 -6.93 -4.62 25.17
N GLN A 263 -7.58 -4.35 24.04
CA GLN A 263 -8.24 -3.08 23.72
C GLN A 263 -9.66 -2.98 24.29
N GLN A 264 -10.35 -4.11 24.46
CA GLN A 264 -11.72 -4.16 25.01
C GLN A 264 -11.75 -3.94 26.53
N GLU A 265 -10.70 -4.33 27.25
CA GLU A 265 -10.63 -4.17 28.70
C GLU A 265 -10.44 -2.71 29.13
N THR A 266 -9.55 -2.01 28.42
CA THR A 266 -9.21 -0.61 28.67
C THR A 266 -8.83 0.07 27.35
N PRO A 267 -9.32 1.30 27.08
CA PRO A 267 -8.86 2.08 25.94
C PRO A 267 -7.33 2.20 25.92
N ARG A 268 -6.75 2.05 24.72
CA ARG A 268 -5.30 2.07 24.47
C ARG A 268 -4.90 3.29 23.68
N VAL A 269 -3.73 3.85 24.01
CA VAL A 269 -3.16 4.97 23.26
C VAL A 269 -2.68 4.48 21.90
N LEU A 270 -1.99 3.35 21.85
CA LEU A 270 -1.66 2.68 20.60
C LEU A 270 -2.87 1.89 20.09
N SER A 271 -3.40 2.26 18.93
CA SER A 271 -4.56 1.59 18.30
C SER A 271 -4.30 0.11 18.04
N ALA A 272 -3.04 -0.26 17.80
CA ALA A 272 -2.60 -1.63 17.57
C ALA A 272 -1.76 -2.15 18.76
N TYR A 273 -2.13 -1.80 19.99
CA TYR A 273 -1.48 -2.31 21.19
C TYR A 273 -1.47 -3.84 21.22
N LYS A 274 -0.27 -4.44 21.31
CA LYS A 274 -0.04 -5.89 21.19
C LYS A 274 -0.69 -6.53 19.95
N GLY A 275 -0.79 -5.78 18.85
CA GLY A 275 -1.50 -6.17 17.63
C GLY A 275 -0.91 -7.41 16.95
N THR A 276 0.41 -7.55 17.01
CA THR A 276 1.17 -8.61 16.31
C THR A 276 1.83 -9.56 17.31
N ARG A 277 1.72 -10.86 17.05
CA ARG A 277 2.46 -11.92 17.74
C ARG A 277 3.56 -12.46 16.84
N ILE A 278 4.79 -12.43 17.34
CA ILE A 278 5.95 -13.09 16.75
C ILE A 278 6.03 -14.51 17.31
N LEU A 279 6.16 -15.48 16.43
CA LEU A 279 6.40 -16.89 16.76
C LEU A 279 7.66 -17.35 16.06
N VAL A 280 8.55 -18.02 16.79
CA VAL A 280 9.75 -18.63 16.23
C VAL A 280 9.74 -20.12 16.55
N TYR A 281 9.87 -20.94 15.51
CA TYR A 281 9.83 -22.38 15.58
C TYR A 281 11.10 -23.03 15.02
N ASP A 282 11.53 -24.13 15.63
CA ASP A 282 12.49 -25.04 15.00
C ASP A 282 11.76 -26.07 14.12
N ILE A 283 12.16 -26.14 12.86
CA ILE A 283 11.62 -27.08 11.86
C ILE A 283 12.51 -28.29 11.60
N SER A 284 13.66 -28.44 12.29
CA SER A 284 14.65 -29.51 12.07
C SER A 284 14.07 -30.93 12.16
N ASN A 285 12.98 -31.10 12.93
CA ASN A 285 12.36 -32.39 13.21
C ASN A 285 11.01 -32.60 12.48
N ILE A 286 10.64 -31.72 11.54
CA ILE A 286 9.37 -31.85 10.81
C ILE A 286 9.31 -33.17 10.04
N GLY A 287 8.20 -33.90 10.15
CA GLY A 287 7.99 -35.19 9.49
C GLY A 287 8.60 -36.42 10.19
N GLN A 288 9.31 -36.26 11.31
CA GLN A 288 9.79 -37.37 12.16
C GLN A 288 8.77 -37.70 13.28
N ASP A 289 7.56 -38.10 12.90
CA ASP A 289 6.42 -38.44 13.79
C ASP A 289 5.78 -37.26 14.57
N LYS A 290 6.24 -36.01 14.35
CA LYS A 290 5.65 -34.80 14.95
C LYS A 290 4.79 -34.05 13.93
N THR A 291 3.51 -33.86 14.23
CA THR A 291 2.57 -32.99 13.47
C THR A 291 2.58 -31.54 13.98
N SER A 292 3.51 -31.18 14.87
CA SER A 292 3.62 -29.86 15.49
C SER A 292 5.07 -29.38 15.48
N LEU A 293 5.26 -28.09 15.21
CA LEU A 293 6.56 -27.44 15.31
C LEU A 293 6.98 -27.24 16.77
N GLU A 294 8.28 -27.21 17.02
CA GLU A 294 8.85 -26.89 18.33
C GLU A 294 8.94 -25.37 18.48
N LEU A 295 8.11 -24.80 19.35
CA LEU A 295 8.12 -23.35 19.62
C LEU A 295 9.34 -22.99 20.46
N LEU A 296 10.22 -22.16 19.91
CA LEU A 296 11.41 -21.64 20.60
C LEU A 296 11.10 -20.34 21.33
N ALA A 297 10.36 -19.44 20.68
CA ALA A 297 10.03 -18.14 21.25
C ALA A 297 8.66 -17.63 20.79
N GLN A 298 8.01 -16.88 21.66
CA GLN A 298 6.75 -16.18 21.39
C GLN A 298 6.77 -14.82 22.06
N ARG A 299 6.35 -13.77 21.33
CA ARG A 299 6.24 -12.42 21.88
C ARG A 299 5.12 -11.63 21.21
N ASP A 300 4.29 -10.98 22.02
CA ASP A 300 3.33 -9.97 21.53
C ASP A 300 4.02 -8.61 21.50
N VAL A 301 3.94 -7.92 20.37
CA VAL A 301 4.55 -6.61 20.12
C VAL A 301 3.49 -5.59 19.70
N ASN A 302 3.74 -4.32 20.02
CA ASN A 302 2.85 -3.24 19.63
C ASN A 302 2.95 -2.97 18.13
N GLY A 303 1.82 -2.63 17.52
CA GLY A 303 1.69 -2.34 16.10
C GLY A 303 1.12 -3.50 15.28
N ASP A 304 0.46 -3.12 14.20
CA ASP A 304 0.07 -3.99 13.11
C ASP A 304 1.28 -4.28 12.23
N PHE A 305 1.41 -5.53 11.79
CA PHE A 305 2.50 -5.97 10.93
C PHE A 305 2.49 -5.23 9.58
N VAL A 306 3.60 -4.57 9.26
CA VAL A 306 3.84 -4.00 7.92
C VAL A 306 4.69 -4.98 7.12
N THR A 307 5.91 -5.26 7.57
CA THR A 307 6.84 -6.13 6.86
C THR A 307 7.93 -6.72 7.75
N ILE A 308 8.67 -7.70 7.23
CA ILE A 308 9.83 -8.31 7.89
C ILE A 308 11.00 -8.37 6.92
N ARG A 309 12.21 -8.11 7.43
CA ARG A 309 13.49 -8.26 6.73
C ARG A 309 14.43 -9.13 7.55
N ALA A 310 15.28 -9.89 6.87
CA ALA A 310 16.45 -10.53 7.49
C ALA A 310 17.72 -10.16 6.73
N ILE A 311 18.76 -9.82 7.48
CA ILE A 311 20.12 -9.55 6.97
C ILE A 311 21.07 -10.42 7.79
N GLY A 312 21.55 -11.51 7.18
CA GLY A 312 22.18 -12.59 7.94
C GLY A 312 21.22 -13.14 8.99
N ASP A 313 21.66 -13.21 10.24
CA ASP A 313 20.86 -13.72 11.37
C ASP A 313 20.04 -12.63 12.09
N GLN A 314 20.19 -11.36 11.68
CA GLN A 314 19.43 -10.25 12.25
C GLN A 314 18.06 -10.14 11.59
N ILE A 315 17.02 -10.02 12.42
CA ILE A 315 15.63 -9.91 11.99
C ILE A 315 15.12 -8.52 12.32
N TYR A 316 14.39 -7.92 11.38
CA TYR A 316 13.79 -6.60 11.50
C TYR A 316 12.30 -6.67 11.16
N PHE A 317 11.45 -6.48 12.16
CA PHE A 317 10.01 -6.33 12.00
C PHE A 317 9.66 -4.86 11.94
N VAL A 318 8.96 -4.44 10.88
CA VAL A 318 8.36 -3.11 10.81
C VAL A 318 6.89 -3.21 11.17
N LEU A 319 6.47 -2.37 12.11
CA LEU A 319 5.16 -2.37 12.74
C LEU A 319 4.60 -0.95 12.75
N ASN A 320 3.31 -0.79 12.48
CA ASN A 320 2.63 0.52 12.51
C ASN A 320 1.51 0.53 13.56
N SER A 321 1.40 1.61 14.33
CA SER A 321 0.24 1.86 15.18
C SER A 321 -0.19 3.31 15.05
N GLN A 322 -1.49 3.54 14.92
CA GLN A 322 -2.03 4.88 15.11
C GLN A 322 -2.02 5.24 16.60
N ILE A 323 -1.98 6.54 16.87
CA ILE A 323 -2.18 7.10 18.19
C ILE A 323 -3.65 7.49 18.31
N ASN A 324 -4.33 6.96 19.31
CA ASN A 324 -5.76 7.13 19.54
C ASN A 324 -6.09 8.51 20.12
N LEU A 325 -5.75 9.56 19.37
CA LEU A 325 -5.98 10.95 19.76
C LEU A 325 -7.47 11.23 19.94
N TYR A 326 -8.33 10.61 19.13
CA TYR A 326 -9.77 10.83 19.21
C TYR A 326 -10.33 10.46 20.59
N HIS A 327 -10.08 9.25 21.08
CA HIS A 327 -10.63 8.80 22.36
C HIS A 327 -10.16 9.64 23.54
N PHE A 328 -8.87 9.99 23.57
CA PHE A 328 -8.27 10.66 24.73
C PHE A 328 -8.34 12.19 24.65
N LEU A 329 -8.13 12.78 23.48
CA LEU A 329 -7.94 14.23 23.34
C LEU A 329 -9.07 14.93 22.57
N VAL A 330 -9.96 14.20 21.90
CA VAL A 330 -11.06 14.81 21.13
C VAL A 330 -12.41 14.56 21.79
N ASP A 331 -12.81 13.29 21.92
CA ASP A 331 -14.13 12.85 22.39
C ASP A 331 -14.54 13.47 23.73
N PRO A 332 -13.66 13.57 24.76
CA PRO A 332 -14.03 14.17 26.05
C PRO A 332 -14.38 15.66 26.00
N PHE A 333 -13.92 16.34 24.94
CA PHE A 333 -14.06 17.79 24.78
C PHE A 333 -15.04 18.20 23.67
N GLU A 334 -15.71 17.23 23.05
CA GLU A 334 -16.79 17.50 22.11
C GLU A 334 -18.02 18.08 22.80
N ARG A 335 -18.47 19.26 22.35
CA ARG A 335 -19.59 19.99 22.97
C ARG A 335 -20.88 19.16 23.03
N TYR A 336 -21.15 18.36 21.99
CA TYR A 336 -22.37 17.55 21.90
C TYR A 336 -22.32 16.27 22.75
N ARG A 337 -21.14 15.88 23.26
CA ARG A 337 -20.97 14.70 24.14
C ARG A 337 -20.77 15.06 25.60
N ASN A 338 -20.36 16.28 25.89
CA ASN A 338 -20.06 16.74 27.23
C ASN A 338 -21.03 17.85 27.68
N PRO A 339 -22.03 17.53 28.53
CA PRO A 339 -23.00 18.51 29.02
C PRO A 339 -22.39 19.69 29.79
N GLU A 340 -21.19 19.53 30.36
CA GLU A 340 -20.47 20.63 31.03
C GLU A 340 -19.92 21.67 30.04
N LEU A 341 -19.74 21.27 28.77
CA LEU A 341 -19.14 22.08 27.71
C LEU A 341 -20.17 22.59 26.69
N GLU A 342 -21.30 21.91 26.54
CA GLU A 342 -22.30 22.13 25.48
C GLU A 342 -22.73 23.60 25.35
N SER A 343 -23.02 24.26 26.47
CA SER A 343 -23.63 25.59 26.51
C SER A 343 -22.68 26.73 26.87
N LEU A 344 -21.38 26.45 26.99
CA LEU A 344 -20.37 27.47 27.33
C LEU A 344 -20.09 28.40 26.15
N ASP A 345 -19.85 29.68 26.42
CA ASP A 345 -19.27 30.58 25.42
C ASP A 345 -17.80 30.18 25.10
N ALA A 346 -17.18 30.86 24.13
CA ALA A 346 -15.85 30.49 23.64
C ALA A 346 -14.75 30.55 24.72
N ASP A 347 -14.74 31.61 25.55
CA ASP A 347 -13.75 31.79 26.61
C ASP A 347 -13.99 30.84 27.78
N ALA A 348 -15.24 30.65 28.18
CA ALA A 348 -15.61 29.71 29.23
C ALA A 348 -15.30 28.26 28.81
N TYR A 349 -15.58 27.90 27.55
CA TYR A 349 -15.22 26.61 26.99
C TYR A 349 -13.70 26.40 27.00
N SER A 350 -12.93 27.35 26.48
CA SER A 350 -11.46 27.23 26.39
C SER A 350 -10.82 27.08 27.78
N ASN A 351 -11.26 27.88 28.75
CA ASN A 351 -10.79 27.78 30.13
C ASN A 351 -11.18 26.44 30.79
N LYS A 352 -12.40 25.95 30.51
CA LYS A 352 -12.88 24.68 31.07
C LYS A 352 -12.13 23.48 30.48
N VAL A 353 -11.86 23.49 29.18
CA VAL A 353 -11.02 22.48 28.52
C VAL A 353 -9.62 22.48 29.12
N ARG A 354 -8.98 23.65 29.28
CA ARG A 354 -7.66 23.76 29.92
C ARG A 354 -7.65 23.13 31.32
N GLU A 355 -8.62 23.49 32.16
CA GLU A 355 -8.75 22.96 33.53
C GLU A 355 -8.87 21.43 33.52
N MET A 356 -9.81 20.90 32.73
CA MET A 356 -10.09 19.46 32.66
C MET A 356 -8.90 18.68 32.10
N ALA A 357 -8.28 19.19 31.04
CA ALA A 357 -7.17 18.54 30.36
C ALA A 357 -5.93 18.47 31.25
N GLN A 358 -5.55 19.57 31.91
CA GLN A 358 -4.36 19.62 32.78
C GLN A 358 -4.56 18.83 34.08
N ALA A 359 -5.79 18.77 34.61
CA ALA A 359 -6.06 18.07 35.85
C ALA A 359 -6.06 16.54 35.70
N THR A 360 -6.53 16.03 34.56
CA THR A 360 -6.80 14.59 34.39
C THR A 360 -6.36 14.07 33.04
N THR A 361 -6.85 14.63 31.93
CA THR A 361 -6.75 13.98 30.61
C THR A 361 -5.31 13.88 30.09
N ILE A 362 -4.55 14.97 30.13
CA ILE A 362 -3.16 14.99 29.64
C ILE A 362 -2.27 14.08 30.51
N PRO A 363 -2.26 14.19 31.86
CA PRO A 363 -1.46 13.28 32.69
C PRO A 363 -1.80 11.80 32.47
N GLU A 364 -3.08 11.44 32.36
CA GLU A 364 -3.48 10.05 32.10
C GLU A 364 -3.06 9.57 30.71
N PHE A 365 -3.24 10.40 29.67
CA PHE A 365 -2.82 10.08 28.31
C PHE A 365 -1.31 9.87 28.22
N VAL A 366 -0.53 10.81 28.75
CA VAL A 366 0.95 10.77 28.73
C VAL A 366 1.47 9.56 29.51
N GLN A 367 0.92 9.28 30.69
CA GLN A 367 1.31 8.13 31.48
C GLN A 367 1.02 6.82 30.74
N ARG A 368 -0.18 6.68 30.15
CA ARG A 368 -0.54 5.50 29.37
C ARG A 368 0.33 5.33 28.13
N ALA A 369 0.58 6.40 27.39
CA ALA A 369 1.46 6.38 26.22
C ALA A 369 2.87 5.90 26.61
N THR A 370 3.40 6.43 27.71
CA THR A 370 4.70 6.02 28.26
C THR A 370 4.70 4.54 28.63
N ASP A 371 3.71 4.07 29.38
CA ASP A 371 3.61 2.66 29.79
C ASP A 371 3.43 1.70 28.61
N GLU A 372 2.77 2.14 27.54
CA GLU A 372 2.55 1.34 26.33
C GLU A 372 3.79 1.30 25.42
N ILE A 373 4.59 2.37 25.36
CA ILE A 373 5.76 2.50 24.47
C ILE A 373 7.05 1.92 25.07
N LEU A 374 7.19 1.94 26.40
CA LEU A 374 8.38 1.42 27.06
C LEU A 374 8.58 -0.08 26.75
N GLU A 375 9.82 -0.44 26.41
CA GLU A 375 10.24 -1.83 26.26
C GLU A 375 11.18 -2.18 27.41
N CYS A 376 10.80 -3.19 28.20
CA CYS A 376 11.51 -3.58 29.43
C CYS A 376 11.82 -2.43 30.41
N GLY A 377 10.97 -1.40 30.41
CA GLY A 377 11.12 -0.23 31.27
C GLY A 377 12.13 0.81 30.80
N GLU A 378 12.71 0.63 29.60
CA GLU A 378 13.61 1.56 28.93
C GLU A 378 12.93 2.23 27.73
N MET A 379 13.38 3.45 27.40
CA MET A 379 12.88 4.17 26.22
C MET A 379 13.43 3.53 24.95
N PRO A 380 12.57 3.20 23.96
CA PRO A 380 13.03 2.83 22.63
C PRO A 380 13.82 3.96 21.96
N ARG A 381 14.64 3.61 20.95
CA ARG A 381 15.39 4.58 20.14
C ARG A 381 14.47 5.22 19.10
N LEU A 382 13.70 6.21 19.52
CA LEU A 382 12.73 6.89 18.66
C LEU A 382 13.29 8.22 18.19
N VAL A 383 13.01 8.60 16.94
CA VAL A 383 13.09 10.01 16.55
C VAL A 383 12.17 10.82 17.46
N ALA A 384 12.71 11.86 18.09
CA ALA A 384 11.97 12.69 19.03
C ALA A 384 10.80 13.39 18.32
N LEU A 385 9.74 13.68 19.08
CA LEU A 385 8.58 14.40 18.58
C LEU A 385 9.02 15.75 18.02
N ASN A 386 8.54 16.05 16.82
CA ASN A 386 8.95 17.21 16.06
C ASN A 386 7.80 17.68 15.17
N ARG A 387 7.97 18.87 14.59
CA ARG A 387 6.98 19.51 13.71
C ARG A 387 7.05 19.06 12.25
N TRP A 388 7.90 18.08 11.91
CA TRP A 388 8.10 17.58 10.53
C TRP A 388 8.37 18.68 9.49
N THR A 389 9.06 19.74 9.92
CA THR A 389 9.52 20.84 9.10
C THR A 389 10.89 21.31 9.58
N THR A 390 11.74 21.79 8.69
CA THR A 390 13.11 22.22 8.99
C THR A 390 13.25 23.73 9.20
N ASP A 391 12.25 24.52 8.80
CA ASP A 391 12.27 25.97 8.87
C ASP A 391 11.04 26.52 9.58
N GLU A 392 11.21 27.57 10.38
CA GLU A 392 10.09 28.33 10.93
C GLU A 392 9.32 29.03 9.81
N GLN A 393 8.01 28.85 9.80
CA GLN A 393 7.16 29.47 8.80
C GLN A 393 6.91 30.94 9.14
N SER A 394 7.18 31.82 8.19
CA SER A 394 7.05 33.27 8.40
C SER A 394 5.61 33.77 8.58
N ASP A 395 4.62 32.93 8.28
CA ASP A 395 3.19 33.26 8.41
C ASP A 395 2.49 32.29 9.39
N PRO A 396 2.15 32.73 10.61
CA PRO A 396 1.43 31.92 11.59
C PRO A 396 0.05 31.44 11.10
N SER A 397 -0.55 32.12 10.13
CA SER A 397 -1.82 31.65 9.54
C SER A 397 -1.63 30.42 8.66
N MET A 398 -0.42 30.19 8.16
CA MET A 398 -0.03 29.02 7.36
C MET A 398 0.33 27.80 8.20
N GLU A 399 0.83 28.00 9.42
CA GLU A 399 1.13 26.91 10.37
C GLU A 399 -0.11 26.05 10.64
N HIS A 400 -1.27 26.67 10.77
CA HIS A 400 -2.53 25.93 10.93
C HIS A 400 -2.86 25.01 9.74
N PHE A 401 -2.50 25.40 8.51
CA PHE A 401 -2.69 24.56 7.31
C PHE A 401 -1.68 23.41 7.24
N LEU A 402 -0.46 23.64 7.71
CA LEU A 402 0.62 22.64 7.74
C LEU A 402 0.38 21.55 8.80
N TYR A 403 -0.16 21.93 9.96
CA TYR A 403 -0.38 21.02 11.10
C TYR A 403 -1.78 20.42 11.17
N ASN A 404 -2.62 20.61 10.15
CA ASN A 404 -3.95 20.00 10.06
C ASN A 404 -3.89 18.46 9.94
N GLN A 405 -2.72 17.90 9.61
CA GLN A 405 -2.44 16.45 9.64
C GLN A 405 -1.94 15.97 11.01
N GLY A 406 -1.90 16.84 12.04
CA GLY A 406 -1.57 16.49 13.42
C GLY A 406 -0.08 16.21 13.66
N ILE A 407 0.36 16.48 14.89
CA ILE A 407 1.69 16.11 15.37
C ILE A 407 1.62 14.67 15.87
N ALA A 408 2.41 13.75 15.31
CA ALA A 408 2.44 12.36 15.76
C ALA A 408 1.06 11.66 15.80
N GLN A 409 0.46 11.44 14.64
CA GLN A 409 -0.78 10.65 14.50
C GLN A 409 -0.53 9.15 14.44
N SER A 410 0.66 8.74 14.01
CA SER A 410 1.08 7.33 13.98
C SER A 410 2.50 7.17 14.50
N MET A 411 2.81 5.94 14.87
CA MET A 411 4.12 5.50 15.30
C MET A 411 4.49 4.27 14.48
N VAL A 412 5.61 4.33 13.77
CA VAL A 412 6.17 3.20 13.05
C VAL A 412 7.44 2.76 13.77
N MET A 413 7.50 1.47 14.08
CA MET A 413 8.57 0.85 14.88
C MET A 413 9.30 -0.20 14.06
N VAL A 414 10.61 -0.27 14.29
CA VAL A 414 11.46 -1.39 13.90
C VAL A 414 11.83 -2.17 15.15
N VAL A 415 11.29 -3.37 15.26
CA VAL A 415 11.63 -4.35 16.30
C VAL A 415 12.72 -5.26 15.74
N SER A 416 13.85 -5.36 16.44
CA SER A 416 15.01 -6.13 15.99
C SER A 416 15.52 -7.12 17.04
N PHE A 417 16.01 -8.27 16.57
CA PHE A 417 16.64 -9.31 17.39
C PHE A 417 17.53 -10.23 16.54
N ASP A 418 18.47 -10.91 17.21
CA ASP A 418 19.37 -11.89 16.61
C ASP A 418 18.82 -13.31 16.78
N LEU A 419 18.72 -14.09 15.70
CA LEU A 419 18.28 -15.48 15.78
C LEU A 419 19.25 -16.38 16.55
N GLN A 420 20.54 -16.06 16.59
CA GLN A 420 21.54 -16.87 17.31
C GLN A 420 21.32 -16.84 18.83
N GLU A 421 20.74 -15.76 19.37
CA GLU A 421 20.40 -15.65 20.78
C GLU A 421 19.36 -16.71 21.21
N LEU A 422 18.46 -17.09 20.29
CA LEU A 422 17.38 -18.05 20.53
C LEU A 422 17.83 -19.52 20.53
N ILE A 423 18.97 -19.82 19.89
CA ILE A 423 19.51 -21.19 19.76
C ILE A 423 20.84 -21.38 20.51
N SER A 424 21.22 -20.41 21.34
CA SER A 424 22.44 -20.45 22.15
C SER A 424 22.33 -21.45 23.32
N GLU A 425 23.45 -21.73 24.01
CA GLU A 425 23.45 -22.62 25.18
C GLU A 425 22.56 -22.11 26.34
N ASN A 426 22.38 -20.79 26.44
CA ASN A 426 21.46 -20.13 27.37
C ASN A 426 20.54 -19.22 26.56
N PRO A 427 19.46 -19.76 25.97
CA PRO A 427 18.61 -18.99 25.08
C PRO A 427 17.98 -17.82 25.84
N GLU A 428 18.07 -16.64 25.26
CA GLU A 428 17.35 -15.45 25.70
C GLU A 428 16.04 -15.42 24.89
N PRO A 429 14.92 -15.93 25.42
CA PRO A 429 13.64 -15.80 24.72
C PRO A 429 13.35 -14.32 24.51
N LEU A 430 12.55 -13.99 23.48
CA LEU A 430 12.15 -12.63 23.06
C LEU A 430 11.45 -11.80 24.19
N GLU A 431 12.13 -11.57 25.31
CA GLU A 431 11.62 -10.95 26.54
C GLU A 431 11.78 -9.44 26.49
N CYS A 432 12.95 -8.98 26.05
CA CYS A 432 13.29 -7.56 25.84
C CYS A 432 13.79 -7.38 24.42
N LEU A 433 13.02 -6.65 23.61
CA LEU A 433 13.37 -6.41 22.21
C LEU A 433 14.10 -5.09 22.02
N LYS A 434 14.95 -5.01 20.99
CA LYS A 434 15.54 -3.74 20.56
C LYS A 434 14.55 -3.03 19.66
N VAL A 435 14.01 -1.92 20.14
CA VAL A 435 12.99 -1.13 19.42
C VAL A 435 13.56 0.21 18.99
N SER A 436 13.38 0.53 17.72
CA SER A 436 13.69 1.82 17.09
C SER A 436 12.47 2.33 16.33
N GLY A 437 12.40 3.59 15.93
CA GLY A 437 11.24 4.07 15.17
C GLY A 437 11.09 5.58 15.09
N SER A 438 9.94 6.02 14.59
CA SER A 438 9.58 7.44 14.48
C SER A 438 8.08 7.65 14.64
N PHE A 439 7.72 8.87 15.04
CA PHE A 439 6.34 9.35 15.04
C PHE A 439 6.07 10.17 13.79
N PHE A 440 4.99 9.91 13.09
CA PHE A 440 4.67 10.58 11.82
C PHE A 440 3.43 11.46 11.93
N PRO A 441 3.34 12.55 11.15
CA PRO A 441 2.27 13.53 11.24
C PRO A 441 1.06 13.11 10.39
N THR A 442 0.80 11.82 10.26
CA THR A 442 -0.26 11.29 9.39
C THR A 442 -0.71 9.93 9.93
N SER A 443 -2.00 9.66 9.89
CA SER A 443 -2.57 8.35 10.26
C SER A 443 -2.45 7.31 9.14
N ALA A 444 -1.70 7.62 8.06
CA ALA A 444 -1.62 6.78 6.87
C ALA A 444 -1.23 5.33 7.21
N TRP A 445 -1.96 4.41 6.60
CA TRP A 445 -1.72 2.97 6.69
C TRP A 445 -0.60 2.51 5.75
N ASP A 446 -0.28 3.35 4.75
CA ASP A 446 0.69 3.08 3.71
C ASP A 446 2.09 3.49 4.19
N VAL A 447 2.78 2.52 4.79
CA VAL A 447 4.19 2.62 5.18
C VAL A 447 5.02 1.83 4.18
N ASP A 448 5.80 2.53 3.38
CA ASP A 448 6.74 1.91 2.45
C ASP A 448 8.09 1.71 3.12
N VAL A 449 8.62 0.49 2.99
CA VAL A 449 9.88 0.09 3.62
C VAL A 449 10.82 -0.47 2.56
N TYR A 450 11.94 0.20 2.39
CA TYR A 450 13.07 -0.31 1.61
C TYR A 450 14.20 -0.69 2.55
N ALA A 451 14.92 -1.77 2.25
CA ALA A 451 16.09 -2.18 3.01
C ALA A 451 17.20 -2.68 2.09
N ALA A 452 18.39 -2.12 2.27
CA ALA A 452 19.68 -2.58 1.78
C ALA A 452 20.47 -3.20 2.95
N PRO A 453 21.61 -3.88 2.71
CA PRO A 453 22.36 -4.58 3.77
C PRO A 453 22.75 -3.74 4.99
N ASP A 454 22.92 -2.43 4.85
CA ASP A 454 23.33 -1.52 5.92
C ASP A 454 22.33 -0.38 6.22
N THR A 455 21.25 -0.29 5.44
CA THR A 455 20.36 0.88 5.43
C THR A 455 18.91 0.45 5.28
N MET A 456 18.03 0.98 6.13
CA MET A 456 16.58 0.89 5.93
C MET A 456 16.01 2.29 5.70
N ILE A 457 15.16 2.45 4.70
CA ILE A 457 14.36 3.66 4.48
C ILE A 457 12.94 3.34 4.88
N MET A 458 12.40 4.18 5.76
CA MET A 458 10.99 4.19 6.13
C MET A 458 10.38 5.43 5.53
N ALA A 459 9.38 5.25 4.67
CA ALA A 459 8.68 6.31 3.97
C ALA A 459 7.18 6.24 4.29
N ILE A 460 6.58 7.39 4.59
CA ILE A 460 5.14 7.50 4.80
C ILE A 460 4.58 8.62 3.94
N ARG A 461 3.42 8.36 3.35
CA ARG A 461 2.68 9.37 2.61
C ARG A 461 1.93 10.30 3.56
N GLY A 462 2.08 11.59 3.35
CA GLY A 462 1.28 12.63 3.97
C GLY A 462 1.02 13.77 3.00
N TYR A 463 0.73 14.94 3.56
CA TYR A 463 0.44 16.15 2.81
C TYR A 463 1.28 17.29 3.36
N ASP A 464 1.76 18.14 2.47
CA ASP A 464 2.50 19.35 2.82
C ASP A 464 2.02 20.53 1.97
N PHE A 465 2.12 21.75 2.51
CA PHE A 465 1.75 22.96 1.79
C PHE A 465 2.92 23.44 0.93
N SER A 466 2.72 23.44 -0.39
CA SER A 466 3.68 24.00 -1.32
C SER A 466 3.46 25.51 -1.45
N ALA A 467 4.34 26.32 -0.88
CA ALA A 467 4.30 27.79 -1.01
C ALA A 467 4.36 28.26 -2.47
N THR A 468 5.10 27.52 -3.31
CA THR A 468 5.22 27.79 -4.75
C THR A 468 3.91 27.56 -5.48
N ARG A 469 3.19 26.47 -5.16
CA ARG A 469 1.89 26.12 -5.78
C ARG A 469 0.69 26.75 -5.07
N GLN A 470 0.91 27.34 -3.89
CA GLN A 470 -0.12 27.88 -2.99
C GLN A 470 -1.22 26.86 -2.65
N MET A 471 -0.85 25.58 -2.53
CA MET A 471 -1.80 24.50 -2.23
C MET A 471 -1.14 23.34 -1.48
N SER A 472 -1.97 22.54 -0.80
CA SER A 472 -1.54 21.25 -0.24
C SER A 472 -1.31 20.25 -1.37
N ILE A 473 -0.18 19.55 -1.32
CA ILE A 473 0.17 18.48 -2.25
C ILE A 473 0.53 17.21 -1.47
N ASP A 474 0.47 16.06 -2.14
CA ASP A 474 1.06 14.83 -1.61
C ASP A 474 2.55 15.07 -1.30
N SER A 475 3.02 14.56 -0.16
CA SER A 475 4.43 14.54 0.23
C SER A 475 4.78 13.21 0.87
N THR A 476 6.02 12.77 0.70
CA THR A 476 6.58 11.58 1.33
C THR A 476 7.57 12.00 2.39
N TYR A 477 7.29 11.66 3.65
CA TYR A 477 8.19 11.87 4.79
C TYR A 477 9.05 10.63 4.99
N MET A 478 10.34 10.81 5.23
CA MET A 478 11.31 9.72 5.28
C MET A 478 12.25 9.81 6.49
N VAL A 479 12.56 8.63 7.04
CA VAL A 479 13.66 8.43 7.98
C VAL A 479 14.51 7.27 7.48
N ALA A 480 15.82 7.49 7.40
CA ALA A 480 16.78 6.43 7.15
C ALA A 480 17.32 5.88 8.47
N PHE A 481 17.52 4.58 8.54
CA PHE A 481 18.10 3.88 9.68
C PHE A 481 19.38 3.16 9.27
N ASP A 482 20.36 3.16 10.17
CA ASP A 482 21.56 2.32 10.11
C ASP A 482 21.25 0.93 10.66
N LEU A 483 21.63 -0.10 9.91
CA LEU A 483 21.44 -1.52 10.27
C LEU A 483 22.74 -2.21 10.69
N THR A 484 23.89 -1.52 10.65
CA THR A 484 25.22 -2.09 10.94
C THR A 484 25.55 -2.17 12.42
N ALA A 485 24.88 -1.35 13.25
CA ALA A 485 25.04 -1.36 14.69
C ALA A 485 24.29 -2.54 15.32
N ASP A 486 24.65 -2.88 16.57
CA ASP A 486 23.97 -3.92 17.36
C ASP A 486 22.46 -3.67 17.54
N SER A 487 21.97 -2.46 17.23
CA SER A 487 20.56 -2.11 17.17
C SER A 487 20.31 -1.08 16.07
N VAL A 488 19.09 -1.04 15.54
CA VAL A 488 18.67 -0.09 14.51
C VAL A 488 18.73 1.37 15.00
N VAL A 489 19.41 2.26 14.27
CA VAL A 489 19.63 3.67 14.68
C VAL A 489 19.12 4.63 13.60
N PRO A 490 18.25 5.61 13.91
CA PRO A 490 17.92 6.67 12.96
C PRO A 490 19.20 7.41 12.54
N LYS A 491 19.47 7.54 11.25
CA LYS A 491 20.71 8.14 10.73
C LYS A 491 20.51 9.40 9.90
N ALA A 492 19.38 9.53 9.19
CA ALA A 492 19.04 10.71 8.39
C ALA A 492 17.53 10.89 8.28
N TYR A 493 17.09 12.10 7.93
CA TYR A 493 15.68 12.42 7.70
C TYR A 493 15.51 13.21 6.41
N GLY A 494 14.32 13.16 5.81
CA GLY A 494 14.01 13.95 4.63
C GLY A 494 12.53 13.97 4.31
N ASN A 495 12.15 14.84 3.39
CA ASN A 495 10.83 14.89 2.80
C ASN A 495 10.95 15.23 1.32
N VAL A 496 10.00 14.77 0.53
CA VAL A 496 9.95 15.04 -0.90
C VAL A 496 8.51 15.17 -1.38
N GLU A 497 8.28 16.10 -2.32
CA GLU A 497 6.96 16.28 -2.94
C GLU A 497 6.55 15.00 -3.70
N GLY A 498 5.29 14.60 -3.54
CA GLY A 498 4.69 13.43 -4.16
C GLY A 498 4.62 12.20 -3.25
N TYR A 499 4.01 11.13 -3.78
CA TYR A 499 3.97 9.82 -3.15
C TYR A 499 4.77 8.80 -3.96
N VAL A 500 5.31 7.79 -3.29
CA VAL A 500 6.00 6.64 -3.91
C VAL A 500 5.00 5.54 -4.28
N LEU A 501 5.31 4.72 -5.27
CA LEU A 501 4.40 3.66 -5.73
C LEU A 501 4.43 2.44 -4.79
N ASP A 502 5.64 1.98 -4.46
CA ASP A 502 5.93 0.82 -3.63
C ASP A 502 7.43 0.79 -3.27
N GLN A 503 7.89 -0.28 -2.63
CA GLN A 503 9.31 -0.46 -2.27
C GLN A 503 10.30 -0.45 -3.46
N TYR A 504 9.88 -0.81 -4.68
CA TYR A 504 10.73 -0.74 -5.89
C TYR A 504 10.94 0.68 -6.40
N SER A 505 10.19 1.63 -5.84
CA SER A 505 10.41 3.05 -6.03
C SER A 505 11.62 3.59 -5.25
N PHE A 506 12.40 2.72 -4.60
CA PHE A 506 13.60 3.08 -3.85
C PHE A 506 14.79 2.19 -4.23
N ARG A 507 15.98 2.77 -4.15
CA ARG A 507 17.25 2.06 -4.05
C ARG A 507 18.25 2.89 -3.26
N VAL A 508 19.10 2.24 -2.46
CA VAL A 508 20.22 2.89 -1.78
C VAL A 508 21.53 2.31 -2.31
N GLU A 509 22.40 3.17 -2.81
CA GLU A 509 23.76 2.83 -3.20
C GLU A 509 24.75 3.71 -2.44
N GLY A 510 25.43 3.10 -1.46
CA GLY A 510 26.32 3.79 -0.56
C GLY A 510 25.59 4.91 0.21
N ASN A 511 25.85 6.16 -0.19
CA ASN A 511 25.25 7.34 0.43
C ASN A 511 24.13 7.97 -0.41
N VAL A 512 23.80 7.39 -1.56
CA VAL A 512 22.76 7.94 -2.46
C VAL A 512 21.48 7.13 -2.33
N LEU A 513 20.38 7.84 -2.07
CA LEU A 513 19.02 7.34 -2.22
C LEU A 513 18.50 7.72 -3.60
N GLU A 514 18.18 6.73 -4.41
CA GLU A 514 17.46 6.87 -5.68
C GLU A 514 15.98 6.57 -5.41
N MET A 515 15.08 7.42 -5.89
CA MET A 515 13.65 7.16 -5.72
C MET A 515 12.76 7.74 -6.81
N ALA A 516 11.54 7.21 -6.91
CA ALA A 516 10.52 7.65 -7.85
C ALA A 516 9.24 8.12 -7.15
N THR A 517 8.74 9.30 -7.53
CA THR A 517 7.55 9.92 -6.93
C THR A 517 6.55 10.39 -7.98
N THR A 518 5.27 10.32 -7.63
CA THR A 518 4.18 10.94 -8.37
C THR A 518 3.60 12.09 -7.53
N ILE A 519 3.63 13.31 -8.05
CA ILE A 519 2.90 14.44 -7.49
C ILE A 519 1.49 14.39 -8.06
N ARG A 520 0.47 14.40 -7.19
CA ARG A 520 -0.92 14.69 -7.59
C ARG A 520 -1.30 16.05 -7.04
N GLU A 521 -1.64 16.97 -7.92
CA GLU A 521 -2.31 18.21 -7.53
C GLU A 521 -3.76 17.86 -7.11
N GLN A 522 -4.00 17.77 -5.80
CA GLN A 522 -5.35 17.54 -5.28
C GLN A 522 -6.17 18.83 -5.34
N TRP A 523 -7.46 18.70 -5.69
CA TRP A 523 -8.41 19.82 -5.58
C TRP A 523 -8.56 20.22 -4.12
N MET A 524 -8.11 21.43 -3.76
CA MET A 524 -8.79 22.14 -2.68
C MET A 524 -10.07 22.75 -3.25
N TRP A 525 -11.21 22.41 -2.65
CA TRP A 525 -12.31 23.37 -2.60
C TRP A 525 -11.82 24.57 -1.79
N ILE A 526 -11.14 25.52 -2.44
CA ILE A 526 -11.30 26.92 -2.04
C ILE A 526 -12.76 27.21 -2.43
N LEU A 527 -13.69 26.86 -1.54
CA LEU A 527 -15.01 27.46 -1.59
C LEU A 527 -14.76 28.96 -1.69
N ALA A 528 -15.33 29.52 -2.75
CA ALA A 528 -15.36 30.94 -2.98
C ALA A 528 -15.93 31.65 -1.72
N GLU A 529 -14.98 32.08 -0.88
CA GLU A 529 -14.97 33.20 0.06
C GLU A 529 -15.69 33.10 1.43
N PRO A 530 -15.16 33.77 2.49
CA PRO A 530 -14.04 34.72 2.47
C PRO A 530 -12.91 34.42 3.47
N VAL A 531 -11.70 34.17 2.95
CA VAL A 531 -10.58 35.05 3.36
C VAL A 531 -11.03 36.44 2.90
N GLY A 532 -11.21 37.36 3.86
CA GLY A 532 -11.95 38.61 3.71
C GLY A 532 -11.93 39.22 2.30
N LEU A 533 -13.10 39.62 1.81
CA LEU A 533 -13.27 40.55 0.69
C LEU A 533 -12.58 41.91 0.98
N ARG A 534 -11.25 41.93 0.92
CA ARG A 534 -10.30 43.03 0.71
C ARG A 534 -8.99 42.33 0.35
N HIS A 535 -8.80 41.85 -0.87
CA HIS A 535 -8.26 42.68 -1.95
C HIS A 535 -8.56 42.07 -3.33
N LEU A 536 -9.82 42.15 -3.78
CA LEU A 536 -10.11 42.24 -5.21
C LEU A 536 -9.89 43.70 -5.65
N GLN A 537 -8.62 44.11 -5.65
CA GLN A 537 -8.15 45.15 -6.55
C GLN A 537 -7.01 44.54 -7.38
N GLU A 538 -7.32 44.36 -8.66
CA GLU A 538 -6.38 44.15 -9.76
C GLU A 538 -5.80 42.73 -9.93
N GLY A 539 -6.49 41.93 -10.76
CA GLY A 539 -5.80 41.15 -11.80
C GLY A 539 -5.30 39.75 -11.49
N ARG A 540 -5.71 39.08 -10.41
CA ARG A 540 -5.31 37.67 -10.19
C ARG A 540 -6.24 36.70 -10.97
N PRO A 541 -5.69 35.83 -11.84
CA PRO A 541 -6.50 34.88 -12.60
C PRO A 541 -7.07 33.80 -11.68
N ILE A 542 -8.30 33.38 -11.97
CA ILE A 542 -8.87 32.14 -11.43
C ILE A 542 -8.05 31.00 -12.04
N ILE A 543 -7.20 30.38 -11.23
CA ILE A 543 -6.44 29.20 -11.65
C ILE A 543 -7.40 28.00 -11.55
N GLN A 544 -8.09 27.72 -12.65
CA GLN A 544 -8.80 26.46 -12.82
C GLN A 544 -7.74 25.41 -13.19
N ASN A 545 -6.91 24.99 -12.21
CA ASN A 545 -5.96 23.91 -12.46
C ASN A 545 -6.76 22.62 -12.64
N ILE A 546 -6.65 22.04 -13.83
CA ILE A 546 -6.96 20.63 -14.05
C ILE A 546 -5.95 19.87 -13.16
N PRO A 547 -6.34 18.82 -12.41
CA PRO A 547 -5.39 18.01 -11.66
C PRO A 547 -4.27 17.56 -12.58
N ALA A 548 -3.11 18.16 -12.40
CA ALA A 548 -1.89 17.75 -13.06
C ALA A 548 -1.25 16.68 -12.18
N THR A 549 -0.86 15.58 -12.81
CA THR A 549 0.09 14.66 -12.20
C THR A 549 1.45 14.85 -12.85
N GLU A 550 2.49 14.83 -12.03
CA GLU A 550 3.88 14.96 -12.46
C GLU A 550 4.69 13.80 -11.85
N ASN A 551 5.48 13.11 -12.67
CA ASN A 551 6.31 12.00 -12.22
C ASN A 551 7.77 12.44 -12.18
N TYR A 552 8.49 12.05 -11.13
CA TYR A 552 9.90 12.39 -10.96
C TYR A 552 10.71 11.19 -10.50
N VAL A 553 11.90 11.04 -11.07
CA VAL A 553 13.01 10.27 -10.46
C VAL A 553 13.95 11.26 -9.81
N ILE A 554 14.33 10.99 -8.57
CA ILE A 554 15.03 11.91 -7.67
C ILE A 554 16.20 11.16 -7.03
N THR A 555 17.35 11.81 -6.95
CA THR A 555 18.51 11.34 -6.20
C THR A 555 18.77 12.25 -5.01
N MET A 556 19.11 11.65 -3.87
CA MET A 556 19.40 12.37 -2.63
C MET A 556 20.66 11.83 -1.96
N ALA A 557 21.49 12.71 -1.43
CA ALA A 557 22.55 12.33 -0.49
C ALA A 557 21.93 12.12 0.90
N LEU A 558 22.22 10.98 1.53
CA LEU A 558 21.74 10.65 2.88
C LEU A 558 22.48 11.43 3.98
N ASP A 559 23.76 11.74 3.78
CA ASP A 559 24.63 12.42 4.76
C ASP A 559 24.73 13.95 4.57
N GLY A 560 23.65 14.58 4.12
CA GLY A 560 23.63 16.04 3.97
C GLY A 560 23.89 16.80 5.28
N ALA A 561 23.95 18.12 5.17
CA ALA A 561 24.18 18.98 6.35
C ALA A 561 23.16 18.67 7.46
N GLU A 562 23.64 18.55 8.70
CA GLU A 562 22.79 18.22 9.86
C GLU A 562 21.96 16.95 9.65
N ARG A 563 22.50 15.96 8.90
CA ARG A 563 21.85 14.66 8.61
C ARG A 563 20.51 14.79 7.87
N GLN A 564 20.22 15.95 7.29
CA GLN A 564 19.10 16.15 6.39
C GLN A 564 19.45 15.60 5.01
N MET A 565 18.57 14.79 4.43
CA MET A 565 18.70 14.32 3.06
C MET A 565 18.71 15.51 2.09
N GLN A 566 19.69 15.56 1.21
CA GLN A 566 19.87 16.66 0.26
C GLN A 566 19.59 16.17 -1.16
N GLU A 567 18.62 16.79 -1.85
CA GLU A 567 18.37 16.56 -3.28
C GLU A 567 19.63 16.91 -4.10
N LEU A 568 20.08 15.94 -4.90
CA LEU A 568 21.22 16.05 -5.80
C LEU A 568 20.75 16.39 -7.22
N ASP A 569 19.77 15.64 -7.73
CA ASP A 569 19.14 15.91 -9.01
C ASP A 569 17.68 15.40 -9.04
N ARG A 570 16.91 15.91 -10.00
CA ARG A 570 15.50 15.58 -10.23
C ARG A 570 15.19 15.56 -11.72
N LEU A 571 14.72 14.41 -12.19
CA LEU A 571 14.35 14.17 -13.57
C LEU A 571 12.83 13.98 -13.70
N LYS A 572 12.16 14.85 -14.47
CA LYS A 572 10.73 14.72 -14.77
C LYS A 572 10.48 13.67 -15.84
N LEU A 573 9.52 12.78 -15.61
CA LEU A 573 9.07 11.74 -16.54
C LEU A 573 7.58 11.86 -16.86
N GLY A 574 7.18 11.29 -17.98
CA GLY A 574 5.78 11.25 -18.40
C GLY A 574 5.21 12.59 -18.87
N LYS A 575 3.97 12.52 -19.34
CA LYS A 575 3.13 13.68 -19.67
C LYS A 575 2.20 14.00 -18.50
N GLU A 576 1.61 15.19 -18.57
CA GLU A 576 0.62 15.64 -17.58
C GLU A 576 -0.59 14.68 -17.51
N GLY A 577 -0.88 14.20 -16.30
CA GLY A 577 -1.97 13.24 -16.04
C GLY A 577 -1.55 11.77 -16.10
N GLU A 578 -0.27 11.47 -16.35
CA GLU A 578 0.29 10.11 -16.20
C GLU A 578 0.79 9.88 -14.76
N VAL A 579 0.75 8.63 -14.30
CA VAL A 579 1.31 8.19 -13.01
C VAL A 579 2.30 7.05 -13.22
N PHE A 580 3.27 6.86 -12.32
CA PHE A 580 4.09 5.65 -12.35
C PHE A 580 3.22 4.40 -12.14
N THR A 581 3.41 3.39 -12.98
CA THR A 581 2.80 2.06 -12.80
C THR A 581 3.82 1.00 -12.42
N THR A 582 5.10 1.23 -12.71
CA THR A 582 6.22 0.43 -12.23
C THR A 582 7.51 1.22 -12.40
N VAL A 583 8.43 1.05 -11.46
CA VAL A 583 9.80 1.55 -11.52
C VAL A 583 10.71 0.46 -10.98
N ARG A 584 11.92 0.32 -11.53
CA ARG A 584 12.94 -0.59 -11.01
C ARG A 584 14.32 0.02 -11.20
N PHE A 585 15.06 0.12 -10.11
CA PHE A 585 16.42 0.63 -10.09
C PHE A 585 17.45 -0.51 -10.09
N TYR A 586 18.61 -0.24 -10.67
CA TYR A 586 19.80 -1.09 -10.79
C TYR A 586 21.05 -0.21 -10.68
N PRO A 587 22.24 -0.81 -10.49
CA PRO A 587 23.48 -0.05 -10.61
C PRO A 587 23.54 0.71 -11.94
N ASP A 588 23.75 2.02 -11.86
CA ASP A 588 23.88 2.97 -12.97
C ASP A 588 22.66 3.10 -13.90
N LEU A 589 21.54 2.42 -13.61
CA LEU A 589 20.40 2.29 -14.53
C LEU A 589 19.05 2.20 -13.80
N ALA A 590 18.02 2.83 -14.34
CA ALA A 590 16.65 2.60 -13.91
C ALA A 590 15.69 2.45 -15.09
N TYR A 591 14.67 1.63 -14.89
CA TYR A 591 13.54 1.48 -15.81
C TYR A 591 12.28 2.01 -15.16
N ALA A 592 11.49 2.75 -15.92
CA ALA A 592 10.24 3.30 -15.42
C ALA A 592 9.15 3.27 -16.49
N VAL A 593 7.91 3.16 -16.05
CA VAL A 593 6.73 3.18 -16.90
C VAL A 593 5.71 4.13 -16.30
N THR A 594 5.17 5.02 -17.13
CA THR A 594 4.13 5.98 -16.73
C THR A 594 2.87 5.76 -17.57
N PHE A 595 1.69 5.70 -16.94
CA PHE A 595 0.43 5.43 -17.63
C PHE A 595 -0.63 6.51 -17.44
N ARG A 596 -1.35 6.76 -18.52
CA ARG A 596 -2.70 7.36 -18.53
C ARG A 596 -3.60 6.67 -19.55
N GLN A 597 -3.06 6.39 -20.75
CA GLN A 597 -3.74 5.72 -21.87
C GLN A 597 -2.78 4.95 -22.79
N MET A 598 -1.55 5.43 -22.97
CA MET A 598 -0.45 4.72 -23.62
C MET A 598 0.83 4.96 -22.81
N ASP A 599 1.64 3.93 -22.68
CA ASP A 599 2.87 3.94 -21.90
C ASP A 599 4.08 4.28 -22.77
N PRO A 600 4.93 5.21 -22.33
CA PRO A 600 6.35 5.15 -22.61
C PRO A 600 7.05 4.23 -21.61
N PHE A 601 7.90 3.33 -22.13
CA PHE A 601 8.90 2.62 -21.34
C PHE A 601 10.22 3.42 -21.36
N TYR A 602 10.66 3.88 -20.20
CA TYR A 602 11.85 4.70 -20.03
C TYR A 602 13.06 3.88 -19.61
N VAL A 603 14.23 4.27 -20.13
CA VAL A 603 15.55 3.79 -19.72
C VAL A 603 16.35 5.00 -19.26
N LEU A 604 16.73 5.00 -17.99
CA LEU A 604 17.33 6.13 -17.29
C LEU A 604 18.75 5.77 -16.89
N ASN A 605 19.70 6.65 -17.18
CA ASN A 605 21.07 6.57 -16.67
C ASN A 605 21.11 7.21 -15.28
N THR A 606 21.55 6.45 -14.28
CA THR A 606 21.69 6.90 -12.89
C THR A 606 23.13 6.86 -12.38
N GLU A 607 24.12 6.66 -13.27
CA GLU A 607 25.57 6.57 -12.92
C GLU A 607 26.08 7.84 -12.21
N ASP A 608 25.68 9.02 -12.69
CA ASP A 608 25.96 10.30 -12.01
C ASP A 608 24.72 10.77 -11.25
N PRO A 609 24.69 10.67 -9.91
CA PRO A 609 23.54 11.08 -9.12
C PRO A 609 23.28 12.59 -9.14
N ASN A 610 24.19 13.41 -9.70
CA ASN A 610 23.98 14.85 -9.89
C ASN A 610 23.50 15.20 -11.31
N ASN A 611 23.34 14.21 -12.18
CA ASN A 611 22.94 14.40 -13.57
C ASN A 611 22.26 13.14 -14.12
N LEU A 612 20.99 12.97 -13.75
CA LEU A 612 20.09 11.94 -14.25
C LEU A 612 19.73 12.24 -15.72
N VAL A 613 19.81 11.23 -16.58
CA VAL A 613 19.56 11.37 -18.02
C VAL A 613 18.64 10.27 -18.52
N ILE A 614 17.74 10.61 -19.44
CA ILE A 614 16.97 9.62 -20.20
C ILE A 614 17.84 9.13 -21.37
N ASP A 615 18.32 7.90 -21.29
CA ASP A 615 19.10 7.27 -22.37
C ASP A 615 18.17 6.75 -23.49
N GLY A 616 16.98 6.28 -23.13
CA GLY A 616 16.04 5.70 -24.09
C GLY A 616 14.58 5.88 -23.70
N ILE A 617 13.73 5.98 -24.72
CA ILE A 617 12.27 6.00 -24.59
C ILE A 617 11.70 5.09 -25.68
N LEU A 618 10.83 4.16 -25.28
CA LEU A 618 9.97 3.42 -26.19
C LEU A 618 8.52 3.90 -26.02
N ASP A 619 8.10 4.79 -26.92
CA ASP A 619 6.76 5.40 -26.94
C ASP A 619 5.70 4.52 -27.61
N ASN A 620 4.42 4.85 -27.36
CA ASN A 620 3.23 4.30 -28.00
C ASN A 620 3.02 2.80 -27.74
N ILE A 621 3.34 2.35 -26.53
CA ILE A 621 2.94 1.03 -26.05
C ILE A 621 1.49 1.13 -25.58
N THR A 622 0.63 0.26 -26.09
CA THR A 622 -0.75 0.14 -25.58
C THR A 622 -0.76 -0.66 -24.27
N GLY A 623 -1.68 -0.32 -23.38
CA GLY A 623 -1.74 -0.96 -22.05
C GLY A 623 -0.69 -0.41 -21.09
N TRP A 624 -0.55 -1.08 -19.95
CA TRP A 624 0.45 -0.74 -18.96
C TRP A 624 1.14 -1.92 -18.30
N SER A 625 2.39 -1.70 -17.86
CA SER A 625 3.15 -2.66 -17.06
C SER A 625 3.03 -2.33 -15.58
N SER A 626 2.79 -3.35 -14.75
CA SER A 626 2.70 -3.24 -13.29
C SER A 626 3.85 -3.94 -12.58
N TYR A 627 4.63 -4.75 -13.30
CA TYR A 627 5.78 -5.46 -12.76
C TYR A 627 6.86 -5.60 -13.85
N LEU A 628 8.12 -5.42 -13.46
CA LEU A 628 9.30 -5.59 -14.30
C LEU A 628 10.28 -6.55 -13.60
N GLU A 629 10.83 -7.52 -14.33
CA GLU A 629 11.81 -8.50 -13.85
C GLU A 629 12.98 -8.64 -14.83
N PRO A 630 14.25 -8.62 -14.38
CA PRO A 630 15.38 -8.82 -15.27
C PRO A 630 15.43 -10.27 -15.77
N MET A 631 15.74 -10.43 -17.05
CA MET A 631 15.91 -11.73 -17.70
C MET A 631 17.36 -12.15 -17.85
N ASN A 632 18.30 -11.25 -17.56
CA ASN A 632 19.72 -11.51 -17.66
C ASN A 632 20.49 -10.75 -16.56
N ASP A 633 21.69 -11.23 -16.23
CA ASP A 633 22.54 -10.62 -15.20
C ASP A 633 22.99 -9.19 -15.55
N ALA A 634 22.91 -8.82 -16.82
CA ALA A 634 23.25 -7.49 -17.30
C ALA A 634 22.10 -6.47 -17.10
N ASN A 635 20.92 -6.92 -16.66
CA ASN A 635 19.70 -6.11 -16.53
C ASN A 635 19.32 -5.35 -17.81
N THR A 636 19.62 -5.91 -18.99
CA THR A 636 19.33 -5.29 -20.30
C THR A 636 18.16 -5.93 -21.02
N GLU A 637 17.52 -6.93 -20.41
CA GLU A 637 16.31 -7.58 -20.92
C GLU A 637 15.32 -7.67 -19.77
N MET A 638 14.11 -7.15 -19.97
CA MET A 638 13.11 -7.01 -18.92
C MET A 638 11.84 -7.75 -19.30
N LEU A 639 11.44 -8.72 -18.48
CA LEU A 639 10.10 -9.29 -18.49
C LEU A 639 9.15 -8.29 -17.83
N ALA A 640 8.04 -7.98 -18.50
CA ALA A 640 6.99 -7.14 -17.97
C ALA A 640 5.66 -7.90 -17.87
N ILE A 641 4.95 -7.68 -16.77
CA ILE A 641 3.59 -8.19 -16.54
C ILE A 641 2.68 -7.00 -16.29
N GLY A 642 1.52 -7.00 -16.96
CA GLY A 642 0.65 -5.84 -16.97
C GLY A 642 -0.69 -6.13 -17.63
N GLN A 643 -1.37 -5.07 -18.07
CA GLN A 643 -2.65 -5.15 -18.78
C GLN A 643 -2.52 -4.52 -20.16
N GLU A 644 -3.03 -5.18 -21.19
CA GLU A 644 -3.26 -4.55 -22.50
C GLU A 644 -4.44 -3.58 -22.40
N ALA A 645 -4.39 -2.50 -23.19
CA ALA A 645 -5.50 -1.55 -23.27
C ALA A 645 -5.80 -1.16 -24.73
N ASN A 646 -7.04 -0.77 -24.98
CA ASN A 646 -7.41 -0.15 -26.24
C ASN A 646 -6.92 1.31 -26.31
N GLN A 647 -7.06 1.94 -27.47
CA GLN A 647 -6.64 3.33 -27.73
C GLN A 647 -7.34 4.40 -26.85
N TRP A 648 -8.34 4.03 -26.05
CA TRP A 648 -9.05 4.90 -25.11
C TRP A 648 -8.69 4.61 -23.64
N GLY A 649 -7.75 3.68 -23.39
CA GLY A 649 -7.30 3.29 -22.05
C GLY A 649 -8.14 2.18 -21.39
N GLY A 650 -9.11 1.59 -22.08
CA GLY A 650 -9.89 0.48 -21.53
C GLY A 650 -9.12 -0.84 -21.58
N ALA A 651 -8.99 -1.53 -20.45
CA ALA A 651 -8.28 -2.81 -20.35
C ALA A 651 -8.90 -3.88 -21.28
N LEU A 652 -8.04 -4.61 -21.97
CA LEU A 652 -8.38 -5.70 -22.88
C LEU A 652 -7.99 -7.08 -22.32
N GLY A 653 -6.96 -7.14 -21.49
CA GLY A 653 -6.56 -8.35 -20.79
C GLY A 653 -5.08 -8.42 -20.44
N LEU A 654 -4.73 -9.38 -19.60
CA LEU A 654 -3.39 -9.57 -19.06
C LEU A 654 -2.34 -9.68 -20.18
N SER A 655 -1.29 -8.89 -20.06
CA SER A 655 -0.20 -8.80 -21.02
C SER A 655 1.11 -9.23 -20.37
N ILE A 656 1.89 -10.02 -21.11
CA ILE A 656 3.27 -10.40 -20.81
C ILE A 656 4.12 -9.84 -21.95
N ALA A 657 5.16 -9.08 -21.64
CA ALA A 657 6.05 -8.50 -22.65
C ALA A 657 7.52 -8.70 -22.29
N VAL A 658 8.38 -8.67 -23.30
CA VAL A 658 9.83 -8.60 -23.12
C VAL A 658 10.32 -7.30 -23.76
N PHE A 659 11.08 -6.53 -22.99
CA PHE A 659 11.80 -5.35 -23.47
C PHE A 659 13.29 -5.68 -23.60
N ASP A 660 13.86 -5.46 -24.79
CA ASP A 660 15.29 -5.54 -25.05
C ASP A 660 15.89 -4.13 -25.02
N ALA A 661 16.75 -3.89 -24.04
CA ALA A 661 17.49 -2.66 -23.80
C ALA A 661 19.02 -2.88 -23.92
N LYS A 662 19.50 -3.90 -24.66
CA LYS A 662 20.94 -4.10 -24.92
C LYS A 662 21.60 -2.87 -25.56
N ASN A 663 20.83 -2.10 -26.32
CA ASN A 663 21.18 -0.74 -26.72
C ASN A 663 20.22 0.23 -26.03
N LEU A 664 20.70 0.91 -25.00
CA LEU A 664 19.91 1.81 -24.16
C LEU A 664 19.23 2.94 -24.96
N THR A 665 19.76 3.30 -26.13
CA THR A 665 19.20 4.36 -27.00
C THR A 665 18.23 3.85 -28.07
N ASP A 666 18.10 2.53 -28.24
CA ASP A 666 17.25 1.88 -29.26
C ASP A 666 16.51 0.67 -28.63
N VAL A 667 15.76 0.98 -27.57
CA VAL A 667 15.00 0.01 -26.77
C VAL A 667 13.78 -0.49 -27.55
N LYS A 668 13.51 -1.79 -27.47
CA LYS A 668 12.42 -2.42 -28.23
C LYS A 668 11.62 -3.36 -27.35
N MET A 669 10.32 -3.45 -27.63
CA MET A 669 9.52 -4.57 -27.18
C MET A 669 9.72 -5.72 -28.18
N SER A 670 10.57 -6.68 -27.82
CA SER A 670 10.98 -7.79 -28.67
C SER A 670 9.95 -8.93 -28.68
N ALA A 671 9.17 -9.08 -27.61
CA ALA A 671 8.08 -10.05 -27.56
C ALA A 671 6.87 -9.50 -26.78
N ARG A 672 5.67 -9.93 -27.18
CA ARG A 672 4.42 -9.67 -26.44
C ARG A 672 3.46 -10.84 -26.58
N HIS A 673 2.84 -11.20 -25.47
CA HIS A 673 1.74 -12.17 -25.41
C HIS A 673 0.59 -11.56 -24.61
N ILE A 674 -0.59 -11.51 -25.22
CA ILE A 674 -1.81 -11.08 -24.56
C ILE A 674 -2.60 -12.36 -24.30
N VAL A 675 -2.89 -12.64 -23.03
CA VAL A 675 -3.54 -13.89 -22.62
C VAL A 675 -4.93 -14.00 -23.26
N GLU A 676 -5.69 -12.93 -23.18
CA GLU A 676 -6.97 -12.75 -23.87
C GLU A 676 -7.06 -11.30 -24.32
N SER A 677 -7.39 -11.07 -25.59
CA SER A 677 -7.48 -9.72 -26.19
C SER A 677 -8.92 -9.44 -26.58
N SER A 678 -9.81 -9.36 -25.59
CA SER A 678 -11.24 -9.19 -25.82
C SER A 678 -11.90 -8.40 -24.70
N THR A 679 -12.83 -7.52 -25.04
CA THR A 679 -13.69 -6.86 -24.04
C THR A 679 -14.72 -7.81 -23.42
N GLU A 680 -14.84 -9.04 -23.91
CA GLU A 680 -15.80 -10.05 -23.43
C GLU A 680 -15.19 -11.07 -22.46
N VAL A 681 -13.86 -11.08 -22.31
CA VAL A 681 -13.13 -11.97 -21.42
C VAL A 681 -12.26 -11.10 -20.51
N TRP A 682 -12.60 -11.06 -19.23
CA TRP A 682 -11.74 -10.41 -18.26
C TRP A 682 -10.61 -11.37 -17.89
N SER A 683 -9.38 -10.84 -17.81
CA SER A 683 -8.21 -11.59 -17.37
C SER A 683 -7.42 -10.77 -16.37
N ASP A 684 -6.99 -11.45 -15.31
CA ASP A 684 -6.34 -10.83 -14.17
C ASP A 684 -5.36 -11.80 -13.51
N SER A 685 -4.42 -11.24 -12.77
CA SER A 685 -3.43 -12.01 -12.03
C SER A 685 -3.20 -11.36 -10.67
N GLU A 686 -3.09 -12.21 -9.64
CA GLU A 686 -2.60 -11.76 -8.34
C GLU A 686 -1.22 -11.08 -8.46
N GLY A 687 -0.41 -11.49 -9.45
CA GLY A 687 0.89 -10.90 -9.75
C GLY A 687 0.86 -9.41 -10.12
N LEU A 688 -0.29 -8.86 -10.54
CA LEU A 688 -0.40 -7.43 -10.83
C LEU A 688 -0.40 -6.55 -9.57
N ARG A 689 -0.64 -7.15 -8.40
CA ARG A 689 -0.76 -6.45 -7.10
C ARG A 689 0.18 -7.02 -6.04
N ASN A 690 0.61 -8.27 -6.23
CA ASN A 690 1.44 -9.00 -5.28
C ASN A 690 2.56 -9.74 -6.03
N LYS A 691 3.75 -9.15 -6.00
CA LYS A 691 4.97 -9.67 -6.63
C LYS A 691 5.34 -11.09 -6.20
N ASN A 692 5.02 -11.50 -4.97
CA ASN A 692 5.39 -12.81 -4.43
C ASN A 692 4.58 -13.93 -5.11
N ALA A 693 3.50 -13.58 -5.80
CA ALA A 693 2.70 -14.51 -6.59
C ALA A 693 3.33 -14.84 -7.95
N ILE A 694 4.28 -14.02 -8.43
CA ILE A 694 4.98 -14.20 -9.71
C ILE A 694 6.22 -15.06 -9.51
N ARG A 695 6.43 -16.04 -10.39
CA ARG A 695 7.68 -16.80 -10.44
C ARG A 695 8.22 -16.82 -11.86
N PHE A 696 9.29 -16.08 -12.11
CA PHE A 696 10.04 -16.15 -13.34
C PHE A 696 11.46 -16.65 -13.05
N ASN A 697 11.82 -17.77 -13.66
CA ASN A 697 13.16 -18.31 -13.57
C ASN A 697 13.91 -18.08 -14.89
N ALA A 698 14.79 -17.09 -14.90
CA ALA A 698 15.57 -16.70 -16.08
C ALA A 698 16.38 -17.87 -16.68
N PRO A 699 17.10 -18.72 -15.90
CA PRO A 699 17.87 -19.84 -16.47
C PRO A 699 17.03 -20.86 -17.26
N SER A 700 15.80 -21.14 -16.81
CA SER A 700 14.89 -22.05 -17.52
C SER A 700 13.97 -21.35 -18.52
N GLY A 701 13.92 -20.00 -18.51
CA GLY A 701 12.99 -19.20 -19.30
C GLY A 701 11.53 -19.53 -18.99
N ARG A 702 11.20 -19.88 -17.73
CA ARG A 702 9.84 -20.28 -17.33
C ARG A 702 9.22 -19.22 -16.44
N LEU A 703 8.07 -18.71 -16.87
CA LEU A 703 7.18 -17.86 -16.07
C LEU A 703 5.98 -18.69 -15.63
N ILE A 704 5.75 -18.78 -14.33
CA ILE A 704 4.55 -19.38 -13.73
C ILE A 704 3.73 -18.22 -13.16
N LEU A 705 2.51 -18.07 -13.66
CA LEU A 705 1.65 -16.93 -13.36
C LEU A 705 0.28 -17.40 -12.88
N PRO A 706 -0.20 -16.98 -11.69
CA PRO A 706 -1.58 -17.17 -11.32
C PRO A 706 -2.46 -16.35 -12.26
N LEU A 707 -3.56 -16.93 -12.71
CA LEU A 707 -4.44 -16.33 -13.68
C LEU A 707 -5.89 -16.59 -13.29
N SER A 708 -6.68 -15.53 -13.26
CA SER A 708 -8.13 -15.59 -13.20
C SER A 708 -8.69 -15.09 -14.54
N LEU A 709 -9.53 -15.89 -15.17
CA LEU A 709 -10.29 -15.52 -16.35
C LEU A 709 -11.78 -15.57 -16.03
N GLY A 710 -12.51 -14.54 -16.43
CA GLY A 710 -13.96 -14.48 -16.31
C GLY A 710 -14.59 -14.30 -17.69
N SER A 711 -15.57 -15.13 -18.03
CA SER A 711 -16.34 -14.99 -19.26
C SER A 711 -17.76 -15.51 -19.11
N ASN A 712 -18.63 -15.18 -20.06
CA ASN A 712 -19.99 -15.73 -20.15
C ASN A 712 -20.03 -17.25 -20.39
N GLN A 713 -18.90 -17.87 -20.72
CA GLN A 713 -18.77 -19.29 -21.01
C GLN A 713 -18.20 -20.09 -19.82
N GLY A 714 -17.78 -19.41 -18.75
CA GLY A 714 -17.17 -20.00 -17.56
C GLY A 714 -16.05 -19.14 -17.00
N ASN A 715 -15.68 -19.43 -15.76
CA ASN A 715 -14.56 -18.82 -15.07
C ASN A 715 -13.42 -19.83 -14.99
N TYR A 716 -12.19 -19.35 -15.16
CA TYR A 716 -10.98 -20.12 -14.89
C TYR A 716 -10.21 -19.45 -13.76
N ARG A 717 -9.73 -20.23 -12.78
CA ARG A 717 -8.78 -19.77 -11.77
C ARG A 717 -7.70 -20.82 -11.58
N GLY A 718 -6.44 -20.41 -11.59
CA GLY A 718 -5.32 -21.30 -11.32
C GLY A 718 -4.01 -20.73 -11.85
N PHE A 719 -3.14 -21.58 -12.40
CA PHE A 719 -1.84 -21.15 -12.92
C PHE A 719 -1.65 -21.50 -14.40
N ARG A 720 -0.98 -20.61 -15.13
CA ARG A 720 -0.44 -20.86 -16.48
C ARG A 720 1.08 -20.77 -16.44
N VAL A 721 1.70 -21.51 -17.35
CA VAL A 721 3.16 -21.53 -17.51
C VAL A 721 3.50 -21.05 -18.91
N TYR A 722 4.46 -20.14 -19.01
CA TYR A 722 4.95 -19.57 -20.26
C TYR A 722 6.43 -19.87 -20.42
N ALA A 723 6.83 -20.24 -21.63
CA ALA A 723 8.21 -20.17 -22.08
C ALA A 723 8.47 -18.75 -22.58
N VAL A 724 9.41 -18.07 -21.94
CA VAL A 724 9.78 -16.68 -22.22
C VAL A 724 11.21 -16.67 -22.72
N GLU A 725 11.39 -16.19 -23.94
CA GLU A 725 12.66 -15.93 -24.59
C GLU A 725 12.68 -14.46 -25.04
N THR A 726 13.85 -13.92 -25.40
CA THR A 726 13.98 -12.53 -25.85
C THR A 726 12.94 -12.15 -26.92
N GLU A 727 12.75 -13.00 -27.92
CA GLU A 727 11.94 -12.70 -29.11
C GLU A 727 10.63 -13.50 -29.15
N SER A 728 10.31 -14.29 -28.10
CA SER A 728 9.09 -15.09 -28.11
C SER A 728 8.54 -15.36 -26.70
N ILE A 729 7.21 -15.32 -26.58
CA ILE A 729 6.49 -15.73 -25.38
C ILE A 729 5.43 -16.73 -25.81
N THR A 730 5.51 -17.95 -25.30
CA THR A 730 4.58 -19.04 -25.67
C THR A 730 4.03 -19.73 -24.43
N GLU A 731 2.71 -19.84 -24.33
CA GLU A 731 2.09 -20.67 -23.29
C GLU A 731 2.46 -22.14 -23.48
N VAL A 732 2.99 -22.77 -22.42
CA VAL A 732 3.33 -24.19 -22.41
C VAL A 732 2.06 -25.01 -22.21
N LYS A 733 1.45 -25.44 -23.30
CA LYS A 733 0.20 -26.21 -23.27
C LYS A 733 0.36 -27.50 -22.45
N GLY A 734 -0.63 -27.78 -21.59
CA GLY A 734 -0.63 -28.92 -20.67
C GLY A 734 -0.02 -28.64 -19.29
N CYS A 735 0.79 -27.59 -19.15
CA CYS A 735 1.34 -27.17 -17.85
C CYS A 735 0.33 -26.39 -17.01
N GLY A 736 -0.77 -25.89 -17.59
CA GLY A 736 -1.82 -25.21 -16.84
C GLY A 736 -2.37 -26.03 -15.68
N ILE A 737 -2.69 -25.36 -14.57
CA ILE A 737 -3.34 -25.94 -13.40
C ILE A 737 -4.68 -25.24 -13.25
N ASP A 738 -5.78 -25.97 -13.33
CA ASP A 738 -7.13 -25.47 -13.09
C ASP A 738 -7.55 -25.79 -11.65
N LEU A 739 -7.92 -24.74 -10.92
CA LEU A 739 -8.33 -24.72 -9.52
C LEU A 739 -9.67 -23.99 -9.34
N SER A 740 -10.44 -23.84 -10.42
CA SER A 740 -11.72 -23.10 -10.41
C SER A 740 -12.73 -23.66 -9.41
N ASP A 741 -12.71 -24.98 -9.19
CA ASP A 741 -13.61 -25.67 -8.26
C ASP A 741 -13.17 -25.58 -6.78
N THR A 742 -11.99 -25.03 -6.51
CA THR A 742 -11.41 -24.97 -5.15
C THR A 742 -11.65 -23.63 -4.45
N TYR A 743 -12.35 -22.71 -5.11
CA TYR A 743 -12.60 -21.37 -4.59
C TYR A 743 -14.06 -21.25 -4.13
N ASP A 744 -14.28 -21.04 -2.83
CA ASP A 744 -15.62 -20.78 -2.32
C ASP A 744 -16.07 -19.36 -2.72
N VAL A 745 -17.04 -19.31 -3.65
CA VAL A 745 -17.59 -18.08 -4.25
C VAL A 745 -18.26 -17.17 -3.20
N TYR A 746 -18.56 -17.68 -2.00
CA TYR A 746 -19.27 -16.93 -0.96
C TYR A 746 -18.38 -16.31 0.14
N GLY A 747 -17.04 -16.43 0.07
CA GLY A 747 -16.15 -15.55 0.86
C GLY A 747 -16.24 -15.67 2.39
N TYR A 748 -16.80 -16.76 2.92
CA TYR A 748 -16.91 -16.97 4.38
C TYR A 748 -15.88 -17.95 4.95
N SER A 749 -15.09 -18.65 4.13
CA SER A 749 -13.96 -19.43 4.65
C SER A 749 -12.78 -18.48 4.92
N SER A 750 -12.39 -18.37 6.18
CA SER A 750 -11.16 -17.67 6.59
C SER A 750 -9.89 -18.47 6.26
N ARG A 751 -10.02 -19.61 5.57
CA ARG A 751 -8.97 -20.61 5.34
C ARG A 751 -8.80 -20.79 3.83
N SER A 752 -7.73 -20.21 3.30
CA SER A 752 -7.36 -20.29 1.88
C SER A 752 -5.86 -20.02 1.74
N LEU A 753 -5.19 -20.70 0.81
CA LEU A 753 -3.83 -20.39 0.40
C LEU A 753 -3.84 -19.22 -0.58
N GLU A 754 -2.99 -18.23 -0.33
CA GLU A 754 -2.72 -17.20 -1.33
C GLU A 754 -1.99 -17.81 -2.55
N PRO A 755 -2.25 -17.32 -3.77
CA PRO A 755 -1.56 -17.79 -4.97
C PRO A 755 -0.05 -17.67 -4.85
N ARG A 756 0.67 -18.79 -4.82
CA ARG A 756 2.14 -18.84 -4.82
C ARG A 756 2.66 -19.95 -5.73
N SER A 757 3.87 -19.77 -6.24
CA SER A 757 4.56 -20.81 -6.99
C SER A 757 6.06 -20.84 -6.70
N MET A 758 6.64 -22.04 -6.78
CA MET A 758 8.02 -22.36 -6.47
C MET A 758 8.57 -23.36 -7.48
N ILE A 759 9.85 -23.31 -7.81
CA ILE A 759 10.54 -24.30 -8.62
C ILE A 759 11.55 -25.04 -7.75
N ILE A 760 11.44 -26.37 -7.70
CA ILE A 760 12.30 -27.22 -6.87
C ILE A 760 12.66 -28.49 -7.66
N ASP A 761 13.96 -28.72 -7.84
CA ASP A 761 14.54 -29.89 -8.52
C ASP A 761 13.94 -30.11 -9.93
N GLY A 762 13.78 -29.04 -10.70
CA GLY A 762 13.23 -29.07 -12.06
C GLY A 762 11.72 -29.29 -12.14
N ARG A 763 11.00 -29.11 -11.02
CA ARG A 763 9.54 -29.22 -10.92
C ARG A 763 8.98 -27.90 -10.42
N PHE A 764 7.76 -27.55 -10.82
CA PHE A 764 7.06 -26.42 -10.25
C PHE A 764 5.92 -26.85 -9.35
N MET A 765 5.89 -26.24 -8.17
CA MET A 765 4.80 -26.30 -7.22
C MET A 765 3.96 -25.05 -7.38
N ALA A 766 2.65 -25.21 -7.44
CA ALA A 766 1.71 -24.10 -7.40
C ALA A 766 0.64 -24.36 -6.34
N MET A 767 0.26 -23.31 -5.63
CA MET A 767 -0.68 -23.40 -4.53
C MET A 767 -1.64 -22.22 -4.54
N MET A 768 -2.93 -22.49 -4.31
CA MET A 768 -4.01 -21.50 -4.27
C MET A 768 -5.27 -22.18 -3.73
N GLY A 769 -6.08 -21.46 -2.96
CA GLY A 769 -7.31 -22.02 -2.42
C GLY A 769 -6.98 -23.15 -1.44
N ASP A 770 -7.56 -24.31 -1.67
CA ASP A 770 -7.42 -25.47 -0.78
C ASP A 770 -6.59 -26.57 -1.47
N THR A 771 -5.68 -26.21 -2.38
CA THR A 771 -4.95 -27.20 -3.17
C THR A 771 -3.52 -26.76 -3.48
N VAL A 772 -2.61 -27.73 -3.36
CA VAL A 772 -1.22 -27.66 -3.81
C VAL A 772 -1.00 -28.71 -4.90
N VAL A 773 -0.33 -28.33 -5.98
CA VAL A 773 -0.03 -29.21 -7.11
C VAL A 773 1.44 -29.11 -7.47
N MET A 774 2.06 -30.26 -7.75
CA MET A 774 3.45 -30.34 -8.22
C MET A 774 3.49 -31.00 -9.59
N LYS A 775 4.10 -30.31 -10.55
CA LYS A 775 4.27 -30.78 -11.94
C LYS A 775 5.73 -30.67 -12.35
N ASP A 776 6.13 -31.52 -13.29
CA ASP A 776 7.40 -31.36 -13.98
C ASP A 776 7.43 -30.05 -14.77
N LEU A 777 8.54 -29.31 -14.70
CA LEU A 777 8.65 -27.98 -15.31
C LEU A 777 8.62 -27.99 -16.84
N PHE A 778 9.01 -29.10 -17.47
CA PHE A 778 9.14 -29.18 -18.92
C PHE A 778 8.12 -30.13 -19.55
N SER A 779 7.96 -31.34 -19.01
CA SER A 779 7.01 -32.34 -19.50
C SER A 779 5.57 -32.10 -19.04
N CYS A 780 5.37 -31.19 -18.07
CA CYS A 780 4.07 -30.87 -17.47
C CYS A 780 3.39 -32.06 -16.76
N GLN A 781 4.09 -33.17 -16.55
CA GLN A 781 3.55 -34.34 -15.87
C GLN A 781 3.26 -33.99 -14.41
N GLU A 782 2.01 -34.22 -13.97
CA GLU A 782 1.66 -34.11 -12.54
C GLU A 782 2.29 -35.25 -11.75
N TYR A 783 3.04 -34.88 -10.72
CA TYR A 783 3.63 -35.82 -9.78
C TYR A 783 2.63 -36.15 -8.67
N TRP A 784 2.05 -35.11 -8.08
CA TRP A 784 1.10 -35.22 -6.99
C TRP A 784 0.23 -33.97 -6.88
N ARG A 785 -0.90 -34.15 -6.21
CA ARG A 785 -1.88 -33.11 -5.88
C ARG A 785 -2.36 -33.35 -4.46
N LEU A 786 -2.26 -32.32 -3.63
CA LEU A 786 -2.65 -32.33 -2.23
C LEU A 786 -3.84 -31.39 -2.03
N PRO A 787 -5.06 -31.92 -1.79
CA PRO A 787 -6.16 -31.14 -1.24
C PRO A 787 -5.96 -30.93 0.27
N LEU A 788 -6.20 -29.70 0.77
CA LEU A 788 -6.00 -29.30 2.17
C LEU A 788 -7.25 -29.35 3.05
#